data_AF-A0A8I2G9L2-F1
#
_entry.id   AF-A0A8I2G9L2-F1
#
_cell.length_a   1.000
_cell.length_b   1.000
_cell.length_c   1.000
_cell.angle_alpha   90.00
_cell.angle_beta   90.00
_cell.angle_gamma   90.00
#
_symmetry.space_group_name_H-M   'P 1'
#
loop_
_entity.id
_entity.type
_entity.pdbx_description
1 polymer ?
#
loop_
_entity_poly.entity_id
_entity_poly.type
_entity_poly.pdbx_seq_one_letter_code
_entity_poly.pdbx_strand_id
1 'polypeptide(L)'
;MNKKKWVFITLVFVLFCFTATSIQAGKKLQFYTANANDYIKLLNKNKDKDALTIGRTLGLTQDEEFKLLRKIKDFNGVTHYRYQQSFMGIPVWGMHTNVGIDSFNEVVRLHGTMVLETLNDIKDVPPHSLLDPLAALNQMKELHKAKDNGAQWNFRNEKYGTYIYIDKKGKAHLCYVVSFFADTESGNPSQWIYFIGAKTGKVLDSYDMLRYANGVGPGGNLKVGYYYYGTDYPPFCVAQAGVICTMDCTDVKTVDLNHGTSGMTPYSYTCYENTHKEINGAYCPLNDAQYFGQVVFDMYMDWYGVPVLPFQLTLRCHYSTNYENAFWDGSTMTFGDGYTKFYPLVGLDVVSHEVSHGFTDFNSDLIYSGQSGGINESFSDQAGEGAKYYMRGTNDFMCGYDIFKDPTGALRYLYDPPLDGLSIDHVDDYYEGMDVHYSSGIFNKAFYLIATSAGWTTRKAFDIFVRANQVYWQPSTNFQQGAEGARDAALDLGYNCNDVRNAFAEVGIIIDCVGLPYANFDFATSHLNRTVIFTDTSTCPGCTLTNWDWDFGDGNTSTQQHPTHTYAADGTYTVTLTVTNSTNDTESQSKDVTVPGPPPAVGFNEIFPSTSYSIYRRAMPFTMPQTGTISSVTMYHEAGSGSMILGVYDGEGMPANRLGVTPSTPVDFAADWQTIDLTNAVFVQGGTTIWLAWVYENNPGVAYKAGTPGRVESPETWAGGMPDPFGTGTQVDYIYSIFAYYIPEGENLPPTANFTYTTNDLTADFTDTSVDYDGTVVSWHWNFGDGNTSTQQHPTHTYAVDGTYMVTLTVTDNEGATDPISKDVTVTPPNIPPTASFIYITNELTVEFTNTSTDPDGTIVSNEWDFGDGNTSTVQHPTHTYAASGTYMVTLTVTDDDGATDSLSRSVTVDAPPPGTINLTAEGYKIRGVCYVGLTWSGATGINVNIYRNGVLVATTANDGSYTDYLGKKISGTFIYQVCETDGSVCSNQAPVTF
;
A
#
# COMPACT_ATOMS: atom_id res chain seq x y z
N MET A 1 1.96 58.91 59.52
CA MET A 1 2.35 59.91 58.51
C MET A 1 3.29 59.27 57.49
N ASN A 2 2.83 59.19 56.24
CA ASN A 2 3.52 59.19 54.94
C ASN A 2 4.80 58.37 54.61
N LYS A 3 4.62 57.56 53.54
CA LYS A 3 5.51 57.17 52.40
C LYS A 3 6.53 56.02 52.64
N LYS A 4 6.32 54.82 52.05
CA LYS A 4 6.74 54.32 50.69
C LYS A 4 8.26 54.53 50.47
N LYS A 5 9.11 53.57 50.09
CA LYS A 5 8.97 52.36 49.25
C LYS A 5 10.31 51.56 49.21
N TRP A 6 10.23 50.26 48.85
CA TRP A 6 11.27 49.31 48.38
C TRP A 6 12.07 48.46 49.39
N VAL A 7 11.82 47.15 49.35
CA VAL A 7 12.58 46.06 49.98
C VAL A 7 13.44 45.40 48.91
N PHE A 8 14.74 45.27 49.20
CA PHE A 8 15.73 44.48 48.48
C PHE A 8 15.43 42.97 48.61
N ILE A 9 15.50 42.21 47.51
CA ILE A 9 15.68 40.75 47.57
C ILE A 9 17.06 40.42 47.00
N THR A 10 17.85 39.80 47.86
CA THR A 10 19.23 39.36 47.71
C THR A 10 19.33 38.18 46.74
N LEU A 11 20.15 38.29 45.69
CA LEU A 11 20.57 37.15 44.87
C LEU A 11 21.87 36.57 45.47
N VAL A 12 21.80 35.32 45.91
CA VAL A 12 22.95 34.55 46.42
C VAL A 12 23.77 34.05 45.24
N PHE A 13 25.04 34.45 45.21
CA PHE A 13 26.08 33.88 44.36
C PHE A 13 26.39 32.46 44.84
N VAL A 14 26.30 31.46 43.96
CA VAL A 14 26.96 30.16 44.13
C VAL A 14 28.05 30.05 43.06
N LEU A 15 29.28 30.20 43.53
CA LEU A 15 30.52 30.08 42.79
C LEU A 15 30.93 28.60 42.79
N PHE A 16 30.79 27.89 41.66
CA PHE A 16 31.44 26.58 41.49
C PHE A 16 32.86 26.81 40.98
N CYS A 17 33.83 26.55 41.85
CA CYS A 17 35.25 26.52 41.56
C CYS A 17 35.58 25.09 41.10
N PHE A 18 35.86 24.88 39.80
CA PHE A 18 36.48 23.65 39.32
C PHE A 18 37.99 23.85 39.22
N THR A 19 38.73 23.02 39.94
CA THR A 19 40.17 22.86 39.80
C THR A 19 40.49 22.18 38.48
N ALA A 20 41.35 22.81 37.68
CA ALA A 20 41.79 22.35 36.37
C ALA A 20 42.66 21.08 36.47
N THR A 21 42.23 20.00 35.81
CA THR A 21 43.08 19.05 35.08
C THR A 21 42.22 18.10 34.22
N SER A 22 41.80 18.59 33.05
CA SER A 22 41.61 17.80 31.83
C SER A 22 41.54 18.78 30.65
N ILE A 23 42.21 18.48 29.54
CA ILE A 23 42.09 19.27 28.31
C ILE A 23 40.70 18.93 27.74
N GLN A 24 39.70 19.74 28.06
CA GLN A 24 38.34 19.55 27.58
C GLN A 24 38.22 20.21 26.20
N ALA A 25 37.98 19.41 25.16
CA ALA A 25 37.71 19.86 23.81
C ALA A 25 36.43 20.71 23.76
N GLY A 26 36.34 21.66 22.81
CA GLY A 26 35.20 22.58 22.70
C GLY A 26 33.86 21.86 22.65
N LYS A 27 32.90 22.31 23.46
CA LYS A 27 31.56 21.70 23.52
C LYS A 27 30.74 22.16 22.31
N LYS A 28 30.60 21.27 21.31
CA LYS A 28 29.73 21.50 20.15
C LYS A 28 28.27 21.44 20.59
N LEU A 29 27.53 22.52 20.36
CA LEU A 29 26.11 22.61 20.67
C LEU A 29 25.31 22.52 19.36
N GLN A 30 24.42 21.53 19.29
CA GLN A 30 23.58 21.26 18.12
C GLN A 30 22.12 21.45 18.48
N PHE A 31 21.43 22.30 17.74
CA PHE A 31 20.02 22.61 17.94
C PHE A 31 19.15 21.78 16.98
N TYR A 32 18.84 20.54 17.37
CA TYR A 32 17.82 19.69 16.75
C TYR A 32 16.59 19.58 17.66
N THR A 33 15.43 19.20 17.10
CA THR A 33 14.07 19.39 17.62
C THR A 33 13.85 19.08 19.12
N ALA A 34 14.55 18.11 19.72
CA ALA A 34 14.43 17.83 21.16
C ALA A 34 15.19 18.82 22.07
N ASN A 35 16.35 19.33 21.65
CA ASN A 35 17.21 20.23 22.46
C ASN A 35 16.90 21.71 22.26
N ALA A 36 16.27 22.09 21.14
CA ALA A 36 16.01 23.50 20.80
C ALA A 36 15.00 24.17 21.73
N ASN A 37 14.00 23.43 22.22
CA ASN A 37 12.89 23.98 22.99
C ASN A 37 13.30 24.62 24.32
N ASP A 38 14.31 24.09 25.01
CA ASP A 38 14.77 24.66 26.27
C ASP A 38 15.57 25.95 26.07
N TYR A 39 16.37 26.02 25.00
CA TYR A 39 17.05 27.26 24.63
C TYR A 39 16.09 28.31 24.08
N ILE A 40 15.02 27.92 23.38
CA ILE A 40 13.94 28.83 22.97
C ILE A 40 13.27 29.44 24.21
N LYS A 41 12.90 28.62 25.20
CA LYS A 41 12.36 29.10 26.48
C LYS A 41 13.33 30.06 27.18
N LEU A 42 14.63 29.78 27.16
CA LEU A 42 15.65 30.64 27.76
C LEU A 42 15.77 31.98 27.01
N LEU A 43 15.81 31.95 25.68
CA LEU A 43 15.86 33.15 24.84
C LEU A 43 14.61 34.02 25.02
N ASN A 44 13.45 33.42 25.22
CA ASN A 44 12.18 34.14 25.44
C ASN A 44 12.09 34.83 26.81
N LYS A 45 12.93 34.47 27.79
CA LYS A 45 13.04 35.21 29.05
C LYS A 45 13.69 36.59 28.90
N ASN A 46 14.49 36.81 27.86
CA ASN A 46 15.17 38.09 27.60
C ASN A 46 14.33 38.98 26.68
N LYS A 47 14.14 40.25 27.01
CA LYS A 47 13.34 41.18 26.17
C LYS A 47 14.08 41.60 24.89
N ASP A 48 15.39 41.78 24.99
CA ASP A 48 16.23 42.16 23.86
C ASP A 48 16.63 40.91 23.05
N LYS A 49 16.47 41.00 21.73
CA LYS A 49 16.73 39.92 20.77
C LYS A 49 17.80 40.30 19.74
N ASP A 50 18.75 41.15 20.13
CA ASP A 50 19.90 41.47 19.30
C ASP A 50 20.93 40.32 19.31
N ALA A 51 21.86 40.36 18.35
CA ALA A 51 22.85 39.31 18.15
C ALA A 51 23.74 39.05 19.38
N LEU A 52 24.08 40.10 20.13
CA LEU A 52 24.91 40.01 21.32
C LEU A 52 24.14 39.32 22.44
N THR A 53 22.90 39.75 22.69
CA THR A 53 22.04 39.21 23.74
C THR A 53 21.68 37.75 23.47
N ILE A 54 21.32 37.41 22.22
CA ILE A 54 21.08 36.02 21.80
C ILE A 54 22.35 35.18 22.01
N GLY A 55 23.49 35.66 21.53
CA GLY A 55 24.77 34.96 21.69
C GLY A 55 25.14 34.69 23.14
N ARG A 56 25.01 35.69 24.01
CA ARG A 56 25.30 35.57 25.46
C ARG A 56 24.33 34.61 26.14
N THR A 57 23.06 34.63 25.75
CA THR A 57 22.05 33.70 26.27
C THR A 57 22.34 32.25 25.89
N LEU A 58 22.89 32.04 24.69
CA LEU A 58 23.32 30.73 24.21
C LEU A 58 24.74 30.34 24.70
N GLY A 59 25.39 31.17 25.51
CA GLY A 59 26.65 30.86 26.17
C GLY A 59 27.92 31.38 25.49
N LEU A 60 27.82 32.23 24.46
CA LEU A 60 29.01 32.84 23.85
C LEU A 60 29.77 33.72 24.86
N THR A 61 31.09 33.62 24.84
CA THR A 61 32.01 34.41 25.68
C THR A 61 32.32 35.78 25.07
N GLN A 62 32.94 36.68 25.84
CA GLN A 62 33.24 38.05 25.37
C GLN A 62 34.03 38.13 24.06
N ASP A 63 34.83 37.10 23.78
CA ASP A 63 35.68 36.99 22.59
C ASP A 63 34.95 36.31 21.42
N GLU A 64 33.73 35.81 21.64
CA GLU A 64 32.88 35.21 20.62
C GLU A 64 31.68 36.12 20.31
N GLU A 65 31.37 36.24 19.03
CA GLU A 65 30.27 37.07 18.56
C GLU A 65 29.49 36.39 17.43
N PHE A 66 28.22 36.76 17.33
CA PHE A 66 27.38 36.46 16.18
C PHE A 66 27.36 37.63 15.21
N LYS A 67 27.84 37.38 14.00
CA LYS A 67 27.76 38.31 12.89
C LYS A 67 26.55 37.97 12.02
N LEU A 68 25.64 38.93 11.84
CA LEU A 68 24.46 38.72 10.99
C LEU A 68 24.89 38.51 9.53
N LEU A 69 24.50 37.37 8.95
CA LEU A 69 24.70 37.06 7.53
C LEU A 69 23.49 37.44 6.69
N ARG A 70 22.28 37.08 7.14
CA ARG A 70 21.06 37.28 6.38
C ARG A 70 19.86 37.46 7.30
N LYS A 71 18.92 38.30 6.86
CA LYS A 71 17.63 38.53 7.50
C LYS A 71 16.53 38.37 6.45
N ILE A 72 15.53 37.55 6.74
CA ILE A 72 14.37 37.29 5.86
C ILE A 72 13.11 37.38 6.71
N LYS A 73 12.02 37.93 6.17
CA LYS A 73 10.72 37.94 6.83
C LYS A 73 9.73 37.15 6.00
N ASP A 74 9.07 36.19 6.63
CA ASP A 74 8.06 35.35 6.01
C ASP A 74 6.70 36.06 5.96
N PHE A 75 5.82 35.56 5.09
CA PHE A 75 4.46 36.08 4.95
C PHE A 75 3.64 35.99 6.25
N ASN A 76 3.88 34.96 7.07
CA ASN A 76 3.26 34.78 8.39
C ASN A 76 3.80 35.73 9.48
N GLY A 77 4.71 36.64 9.12
CA GLY A 77 5.25 37.66 10.02
C GLY A 77 6.51 37.27 10.79
N VAL A 78 6.94 36.00 10.74
CA VAL A 78 8.18 35.54 11.38
C VAL A 78 9.40 36.08 10.64
N THR A 79 10.33 36.68 11.38
CA THR A 79 11.60 37.19 10.87
C THR A 79 12.74 36.25 11.25
N HIS A 80 13.39 35.68 10.25
CA HIS A 80 14.53 34.78 10.40
C HIS A 80 15.85 35.53 10.31
N TYR A 81 16.71 35.30 11.29
CA TYR A 81 18.07 35.83 11.35
C TYR A 81 19.06 34.67 11.26
N ARG A 82 19.96 34.71 10.28
CA ARG A 82 21.07 33.77 10.15
C ARG A 82 22.36 34.44 10.61
N TYR A 83 22.99 33.88 11.63
CA TYR A 83 24.25 34.37 12.20
C TYR A 83 25.42 33.44 11.87
N GLN A 84 26.58 34.03 11.61
CA GLN A 84 27.89 33.36 11.57
C GLN A 84 28.57 33.55 12.93
N GLN A 85 28.99 32.46 13.56
CA GLN A 85 29.86 32.55 14.74
C GLN A 85 31.25 33.03 14.32
N SER A 86 31.83 33.93 15.10
CA SER A 86 33.23 34.31 14.98
C SER A 86 33.88 34.43 16.36
N PHE A 87 35.20 34.29 16.40
CA PHE A 87 36.02 34.44 17.59
C PHE A 87 37.10 35.49 17.31
N MET A 88 37.14 36.55 18.12
CA MET A 88 37.99 37.73 17.92
C MET A 88 37.92 38.30 16.49
N GLY A 89 36.72 38.27 15.88
CA GLY A 89 36.48 38.71 14.51
C GLY A 89 36.87 37.71 13.41
N ILE A 90 37.42 36.54 13.77
CA ILE A 90 37.76 35.46 12.82
C ILE A 90 36.56 34.51 12.69
N PRO A 91 36.00 34.30 11.48
CA PRO A 91 34.85 33.42 11.28
C PRO A 91 35.17 31.95 11.60
N VAL A 92 34.25 31.27 12.28
CA VAL A 92 34.33 29.83 12.55
C VAL A 92 33.66 29.07 11.40
N TRP A 93 34.42 28.29 10.65
CA TRP A 93 33.95 27.63 9.43
C TRP A 93 32.77 26.69 9.69
N GLY A 94 31.70 26.85 8.91
CA GLY A 94 30.51 25.97 8.96
C GLY A 94 29.59 26.17 10.17
N MET A 95 29.90 27.05 11.12
CA MET A 95 29.10 27.27 12.33
C MET A 95 28.12 28.42 12.15
N HIS A 96 26.86 28.06 11.87
CA HIS A 96 25.76 29.01 11.69
C HIS A 96 24.63 28.75 12.68
N THR A 97 24.02 29.82 13.17
CA THR A 97 22.83 29.75 14.05
C THR A 97 21.70 30.57 13.44
N ASN A 98 20.54 29.95 13.28
CA ASN A 98 19.33 30.54 12.73
C ASN A 98 18.30 30.75 13.84
N VAL A 99 17.76 31.97 13.93
CA VAL A 99 16.75 32.34 14.94
C VAL A 99 15.54 32.94 14.24
N GLY A 100 14.37 32.35 14.44
CA GLY A 100 13.09 32.85 13.95
C GLY A 100 12.33 33.57 15.06
N ILE A 101 12.03 34.86 14.85
CA ILE A 101 11.34 35.72 15.82
C ILE A 101 10.00 36.16 15.22
N ASP A 102 8.90 35.90 15.91
CA ASP A 102 7.57 36.28 15.45
C ASP A 102 7.27 37.77 15.66
N SER A 103 6.07 38.18 15.24
CA SER A 103 5.59 39.56 15.38
C SER A 103 5.37 40.01 16.83
N PHE A 104 5.35 39.07 17.79
CA PHE A 104 5.22 39.34 19.23
C PHE A 104 6.57 39.42 19.94
N ASN A 105 7.69 39.37 19.20
CA ASN A 105 9.06 39.35 19.71
C ASN A 105 9.43 38.06 20.47
N GLU A 106 8.71 36.97 20.21
CA GLU A 106 9.02 35.64 20.73
C GLU A 106 9.86 34.86 19.72
N VAL A 107 10.91 34.20 20.21
CA VAL A 107 11.68 33.21 19.44
C VAL A 107 10.80 31.98 19.31
N VAL A 108 10.48 31.63 18.08
CA VAL A 108 9.62 30.48 17.74
C VAL A 108 10.40 29.38 17.02
N ARG A 109 11.62 29.67 16.54
CA ARG A 109 12.51 28.71 15.88
C ARG A 109 13.97 28.96 16.26
N LEU A 110 14.71 27.88 16.53
CA LEU A 110 16.15 27.92 16.76
C LEU A 110 16.77 26.68 16.10
N HIS A 111 17.64 26.90 15.12
CA HIS A 111 18.31 25.83 14.37
C HIS A 111 19.78 26.15 14.14
N GLY A 112 20.57 25.10 13.90
CA GLY A 112 21.97 25.23 13.50
C GLY A 112 22.94 24.69 14.53
N THR A 113 24.20 25.08 14.39
CA THR A 113 25.32 24.57 15.19
C THR A 113 26.23 25.71 15.60
N MET A 114 26.66 25.68 16.86
CA MET A 114 27.69 26.57 17.40
C MET A 114 28.65 25.76 18.27
N VAL A 115 29.81 26.34 18.58
CA VAL A 115 30.78 25.71 19.48
C VAL A 115 31.04 26.64 20.65
N LEU A 116 31.05 26.11 21.87
CA LEU A 116 31.41 26.83 23.08
C LEU A 116 32.82 26.43 23.52
N GLU A 117 33.48 27.31 24.28
CA GLU A 117 34.79 27.07 24.88
C GLU A 117 35.93 26.85 23.85
N THR A 118 35.77 27.36 22.62
CA THR A 118 36.82 27.33 21.56
C THR A 118 38.15 27.96 22.00
N LEU A 119 38.13 28.77 23.06
CA LEU A 119 39.27 29.50 23.62
C LEU A 119 40.46 28.61 23.98
N ASN A 120 40.29 27.38 24.49
CA ASN A 120 41.42 26.62 25.06
C ASN A 120 42.44 26.13 24.03
N ASP A 121 42.09 26.06 22.75
CA ASP A 121 42.97 25.51 21.71
C ASP A 121 43.80 26.58 20.96
N ILE A 122 43.43 27.87 21.03
CA ILE A 122 43.95 28.92 20.12
C ILE A 122 44.59 30.14 20.86
N LYS A 123 44.75 30.12 22.19
CA LYS A 123 45.22 31.29 22.98
C LYS A 123 46.63 31.82 22.66
N ASP A 124 47.47 31.01 22.02
CA ASP A 124 48.91 31.31 21.84
C ASP A 124 49.29 31.72 20.40
N VAL A 125 48.48 32.52 19.69
CA VAL A 125 48.86 32.96 18.33
C VAL A 125 49.19 34.45 18.27
N PRO A 126 50.48 34.85 18.27
CA PRO A 126 50.89 36.21 17.93
C PRO A 126 50.70 36.45 16.42
N PRO A 127 50.26 37.65 16.00
CA PRO A 127 49.86 37.96 14.62
C PRO A 127 51.01 38.05 13.59
N HIS A 128 52.26 37.76 13.94
CA HIS A 128 53.43 38.17 13.15
C HIS A 128 54.36 37.07 12.61
N SER A 129 53.99 35.79 12.68
CA SER A 129 54.73 34.71 12.02
C SER A 129 53.82 33.73 11.30
N LEU A 130 52.75 34.27 10.73
CA LEU A 130 51.70 33.56 10.02
C LEU A 130 52.00 33.65 8.51
N LEU A 131 51.95 32.52 7.79
CA LEU A 131 52.03 32.53 6.32
C LEU A 131 50.94 33.45 5.77
N ASP A 132 51.20 34.18 4.68
CA ASP A 132 50.14 34.94 4.01
C ASP A 132 49.10 33.95 3.45
N PRO A 133 47.78 34.13 3.68
CA PRO A 133 46.73 33.33 3.02
C PRO A 133 46.92 33.17 1.51
N LEU A 134 47.49 34.18 0.83
CA LEU A 134 47.85 34.10 -0.59
C LEU A 134 49.02 33.15 -0.85
N ALA A 135 50.01 33.11 0.05
CA ALA A 135 51.11 32.14 -0.03
C ALA A 135 50.61 30.70 0.17
N ALA A 136 49.66 30.48 1.08
CA ALA A 136 49.02 29.18 1.28
C ALA A 136 48.24 28.72 0.04
N LEU A 137 47.52 29.63 -0.62
CA LEU A 137 46.83 29.37 -1.89
C LEU A 137 47.83 28.96 -2.99
N ASN A 138 48.91 29.72 -3.17
CA ASN A 138 49.92 29.41 -4.18
C ASN A 138 50.62 28.08 -3.92
N GLN A 139 50.91 27.76 -2.66
CA GLN A 139 51.47 26.46 -2.28
C GLN A 139 50.56 25.29 -2.70
N MET A 140 49.25 25.40 -2.52
CA MET A 140 48.32 24.33 -2.90
C MET A 140 48.21 24.17 -4.41
N LYS A 141 48.28 25.25 -5.20
CA LYS A 141 48.31 25.16 -6.67
C LYS A 141 49.57 24.43 -7.16
N GLU A 142 50.72 24.70 -6.56
CA GLU A 142 51.97 23.99 -6.91
C GLU A 142 51.90 22.51 -6.52
N LEU A 143 51.33 22.17 -5.36
CA LEU A 143 51.08 20.77 -5.00
C LEU A 143 50.08 20.08 -5.94
N HIS A 144 49.09 20.81 -6.44
CA HIS A 144 48.14 20.28 -7.42
C HIS A 144 48.83 19.99 -8.76
N LYS A 145 49.65 20.93 -9.28
CA LYS A 145 50.46 20.72 -10.49
C LYS A 145 51.43 19.53 -10.37
N ALA A 146 52.00 19.33 -9.18
CA ALA A 146 52.96 18.25 -8.92
C ALA A 146 52.35 16.84 -8.97
N LYS A 147 51.02 16.70 -8.84
CA LYS A 147 50.33 15.40 -8.90
C LYS A 147 50.19 14.86 -10.33
N ASP A 148 50.20 15.72 -11.34
CA ASP A 148 49.97 15.37 -12.76
C ASP A 148 51.17 15.69 -13.66
N ASN A 149 52.39 15.35 -13.22
CA ASN A 149 53.62 15.42 -14.02
C ASN A 149 53.86 16.78 -14.75
N GLY A 150 53.37 17.90 -14.20
CA GLY A 150 53.59 19.23 -14.76
C GLY A 150 52.66 19.64 -15.90
N ALA A 151 51.46 19.05 -15.98
CA ALA A 151 50.39 19.53 -16.87
C ALA A 151 50.11 21.04 -16.69
N GLN A 152 49.79 21.73 -17.78
CA GLN A 152 49.53 23.18 -17.79
C GLN A 152 48.11 23.47 -17.25
N TRP A 153 47.96 23.48 -15.93
CA TRP A 153 46.71 23.79 -15.25
C TRP A 153 46.38 25.28 -15.25
N ASN A 154 45.14 25.63 -15.62
CA ASN A 154 44.58 26.96 -15.47
C ASN A 154 43.87 27.06 -14.11
N PHE A 155 44.17 28.11 -13.33
CA PHE A 155 43.58 28.33 -12.01
C PHE A 155 42.72 29.59 -12.03
N ARG A 156 41.47 29.48 -11.56
CA ARG A 156 40.51 30.59 -11.52
C ARG A 156 39.59 30.47 -10.29
N ASN A 157 38.75 31.48 -10.06
CA ASN A 157 37.83 31.54 -8.90
C ASN A 157 38.54 31.38 -7.54
N GLU A 158 39.72 31.95 -7.44
CA GLU A 158 40.60 31.84 -6.29
C GLU A 158 40.03 32.61 -5.09
N LYS A 159 39.86 31.93 -3.97
CA LYS A 159 39.46 32.55 -2.70
C LYS A 159 40.40 32.07 -1.61
N TYR A 160 40.69 32.97 -0.69
CA TYR A 160 41.52 32.66 0.46
C TYR A 160 41.10 33.53 1.64
N GLY A 161 41.21 33.00 2.85
CA GLY A 161 40.92 33.74 4.07
C GLY A 161 41.31 32.98 5.31
N THR A 162 41.34 33.68 6.44
CA THR A 162 41.63 33.10 7.76
C THR A 162 40.33 32.70 8.42
N TYR A 163 40.27 31.46 8.90
CA TYR A 163 39.10 30.90 9.58
C TYR A 163 39.55 30.06 10.79
N ILE A 164 38.58 29.74 11.64
CA ILE A 164 38.74 28.70 12.65
C ILE A 164 38.01 27.45 12.14
N TYR A 165 38.74 26.35 11.99
CA TYR A 165 38.19 25.06 11.59
C TYR A 165 38.11 24.13 12.79
N ILE A 166 36.98 23.45 12.95
CA ILE A 166 36.76 22.48 14.03
C ILE A 166 36.94 21.10 13.42
N ASP A 167 37.95 20.37 13.86
CA ASP A 167 38.23 19.04 13.31
C ASP A 167 37.22 17.98 13.80
N LYS A 168 37.31 16.77 13.24
CA LYS A 168 36.44 15.63 13.58
C LYS A 168 36.52 15.21 15.06
N LYS A 169 37.55 15.63 15.79
CA LYS A 169 37.73 15.36 17.23
C LYS A 169 37.23 16.52 18.10
N GLY A 170 36.60 17.53 17.49
CA GLY A 170 36.07 18.71 18.19
C GLY A 170 37.13 19.72 18.59
N LYS A 171 38.37 19.60 18.09
CA LYS A 171 39.46 20.53 18.39
C LYS A 171 39.45 21.72 17.43
N ALA A 172 39.63 22.92 17.96
CA ALA A 172 39.64 24.13 17.15
C ALA A 172 41.05 24.44 16.61
N HIS A 173 41.15 24.76 15.32
CA HIS A 173 42.40 25.09 14.64
C HIS A 173 42.28 26.44 13.93
N LEU A 174 43.27 27.32 14.14
CA LEU A 174 43.45 28.48 13.27
C LEU A 174 44.01 28.02 11.93
N CYS A 175 43.29 28.26 10.84
CA CYS A 175 43.66 27.80 9.51
C CYS A 175 43.45 28.84 8.42
N TYR A 176 44.15 28.67 7.31
CA TYR A 176 43.79 29.27 6.03
C TYR A 176 42.85 28.34 5.30
N VAL A 177 41.71 28.89 4.88
CA VAL A 177 40.83 28.22 3.95
C VAL A 177 41.12 28.80 2.58
N VAL A 178 41.61 27.98 1.68
CA VAL A 178 41.91 28.36 0.30
C VAL A 178 41.10 27.50 -0.64
N SER A 179 40.55 28.10 -1.68
CA SER A 179 39.83 27.40 -2.73
C SER A 179 40.21 27.93 -4.09
N PHE A 180 40.31 27.04 -5.08
CA PHE A 180 40.52 27.41 -6.47
C PHE A 180 39.84 26.38 -7.37
N PHE A 181 39.43 26.85 -8.54
CA PHE A 181 39.01 25.99 -9.63
C PHE A 181 40.23 25.68 -10.51
N ALA A 182 40.44 24.41 -10.87
CA ALA A 182 41.55 23.94 -11.69
C ALA A 182 41.03 23.13 -12.90
N ASP A 183 41.44 23.51 -14.11
CA ASP A 183 41.16 22.80 -15.36
C ASP A 183 42.36 22.78 -16.32
N THR A 184 42.35 21.82 -17.26
CA THR A 184 43.37 21.65 -18.30
C THR A 184 42.74 20.99 -19.54
N GLU A 185 43.40 21.03 -20.70
CA GLU A 185 42.87 20.50 -21.97
C GLU A 185 42.60 18.98 -21.95
N SER A 186 43.26 18.22 -21.06
CA SER A 186 43.23 16.75 -21.05
C SER A 186 42.88 16.12 -19.69
N GLY A 187 42.46 16.91 -18.71
CA GLY A 187 42.28 16.47 -17.32
C GLY A 187 40.93 16.88 -16.76
N ASN A 188 40.41 16.07 -15.84
CA ASN A 188 39.10 16.34 -15.25
C ASN A 188 39.16 17.64 -14.43
N PRO A 189 38.21 18.56 -14.66
CA PRO A 189 38.14 19.79 -13.89
C PRO A 189 37.87 19.47 -12.41
N SER A 190 38.34 20.32 -11.52
CA SER A 190 38.09 20.17 -10.07
C SER A 190 38.01 21.52 -9.37
N GLN A 191 37.24 21.59 -8.28
CA GLN A 191 37.11 22.80 -7.46
C GLN A 191 37.49 22.51 -6.01
N TRP A 192 38.77 22.51 -5.71
CA TRP A 192 39.24 22.14 -4.38
C TRP A 192 39.01 23.23 -3.33
N ILE A 193 38.70 22.80 -2.10
CA ILE A 193 38.93 23.57 -0.88
C ILE A 193 39.93 22.85 0.01
N TYR A 194 40.86 23.61 0.58
CA TYR A 194 41.87 23.14 1.51
C TYR A 194 41.79 23.93 2.82
N PHE A 195 41.87 23.22 3.94
CA PHE A 195 42.03 23.77 5.28
C PHE A 195 43.49 23.58 5.68
N ILE A 196 44.24 24.67 5.84
CA ILE A 196 45.69 24.63 6.04
C ILE A 196 46.01 25.23 7.39
N GLY A 197 46.67 24.49 8.27
CA GLY A 197 47.02 24.97 9.62
C GLY A 197 47.89 26.22 9.55
N ALA A 198 47.43 27.33 10.14
CA ALA A 198 48.04 28.65 9.94
C ALA A 198 49.48 28.74 10.50
N LYS A 199 49.80 27.92 11.51
CA LYS A 199 51.16 27.79 12.09
C LYS A 199 52.02 26.74 11.40
N THR A 200 51.42 25.67 10.88
CA THR A 200 52.14 24.47 10.46
C THR A 200 52.31 24.38 8.95
N GLY A 201 51.51 25.09 8.17
CA GLY A 201 51.44 24.95 6.72
C GLY A 201 50.95 23.57 6.26
N LYS A 202 50.48 22.72 7.19
CA LYS A 202 49.99 21.37 6.88
C LYS A 202 48.52 21.42 6.51
N VAL A 203 48.13 20.64 5.51
CA VAL A 203 46.72 20.39 5.18
C VAL A 203 46.09 19.63 6.35
N LEU A 204 45.10 20.27 6.99
CA LEU A 204 44.28 19.71 8.06
C LEU A 204 43.11 18.90 7.50
N ASP A 205 42.51 19.38 6.41
CA ASP A 205 41.42 18.74 5.69
C ASP A 205 41.33 19.27 4.25
N SER A 206 40.70 18.52 3.36
CA SER A 206 40.46 18.93 1.97
C SER A 206 39.34 18.13 1.33
N TYR A 207 38.57 18.76 0.46
CA TYR A 207 37.59 18.07 -0.37
C TYR A 207 37.40 18.81 -1.69
N ASP A 208 37.00 18.07 -2.73
CA ASP A 208 36.61 18.65 -4.01
C ASP A 208 35.18 19.20 -3.87
N MET A 209 35.02 20.51 -4.09
CA MET A 209 33.78 21.26 -4.04
C MET A 209 33.33 21.62 -5.45
N LEU A 210 33.48 20.75 -6.45
CA LEU A 210 32.91 20.99 -7.77
C LEU A 210 31.42 21.29 -7.57
N ARG A 211 31.09 22.58 -7.57
CA ARG A 211 29.76 23.04 -7.19
C ARG A 211 28.88 22.64 -8.35
N TYR A 212 27.85 21.85 -8.08
CA TYR A 212 26.71 21.78 -8.95
C TYR A 212 26.28 23.22 -9.24
N ALA A 213 26.44 23.63 -10.49
CA ALA A 213 25.84 24.82 -11.02
C ALA A 213 24.48 24.46 -11.58
N ASN A 214 23.75 25.52 -11.88
CA ASN A 214 22.43 25.44 -12.47
C ASN A 214 22.64 25.61 -13.98
N GLY A 215 22.24 24.63 -14.78
CA GLY A 215 22.11 24.75 -16.22
C GLY A 215 20.74 25.33 -16.56
N VAL A 216 20.68 26.12 -17.62
CA VAL A 216 19.43 26.67 -18.18
C VAL A 216 19.33 26.35 -19.65
N GLY A 217 18.14 26.46 -20.21
CA GLY A 217 17.93 26.26 -21.64
C GLY A 217 16.51 25.81 -21.98
N PRO A 218 16.20 25.67 -23.27
CA PRO A 218 14.90 25.21 -23.72
C PRO A 218 14.67 23.74 -23.36
N GLY A 219 13.40 23.36 -23.31
CA GLY A 219 12.94 21.98 -23.25
C GLY A 219 11.56 21.86 -23.92
N GLY A 220 11.06 20.64 -24.00
CA GLY A 220 9.77 20.32 -24.57
C GLY A 220 9.82 20.07 -26.07
N ASN A 221 8.65 20.05 -26.69
CA ASN A 221 8.49 19.75 -28.12
C ASN A 221 7.27 20.45 -28.73
N LEU A 222 7.01 20.21 -30.01
CA LEU A 222 5.90 20.83 -30.73
C LEU A 222 4.51 20.47 -30.19
N LYS A 223 4.35 19.37 -29.42
CA LYS A 223 3.08 18.97 -28.81
C LYS A 223 2.88 19.59 -27.43
N VAL A 224 3.83 19.41 -26.52
CA VAL A 224 3.71 19.95 -25.14
C VAL A 224 4.02 21.45 -25.06
N GLY A 225 4.56 22.01 -26.13
CA GLY A 225 4.97 23.40 -26.21
C GLY A 225 6.40 23.61 -25.73
N TYR A 226 6.89 24.81 -26.02
CA TYR A 226 8.19 25.28 -25.57
C TYR A 226 8.11 25.70 -24.10
N TYR A 227 9.11 25.30 -23.31
CA TYR A 227 9.37 25.85 -22.00
C TYR A 227 10.88 26.03 -21.78
N TYR A 228 11.25 26.81 -20.76
CA TYR A 228 12.63 27.15 -20.48
C TYR A 228 13.01 26.87 -19.03
N TYR A 229 14.02 26.02 -18.85
CA TYR A 229 14.63 25.74 -17.55
C TYR A 229 15.42 26.95 -17.07
N GLY A 230 15.13 27.43 -15.87
CA GLY A 230 15.62 28.69 -15.32
C GLY A 230 14.57 29.80 -15.27
N THR A 231 13.44 29.64 -15.97
CA THR A 231 12.31 30.58 -15.91
C THR A 231 10.97 29.88 -15.69
N ASP A 232 10.56 28.99 -16.59
CA ASP A 232 9.27 28.29 -16.51
C ASP A 232 9.35 27.12 -15.53
N TYR A 233 10.49 26.42 -15.56
CA TYR A 233 10.87 25.41 -14.58
C TYR A 233 12.17 25.82 -13.87
N PRO A 234 12.46 25.29 -12.68
CA PRO A 234 13.78 25.41 -12.07
C PRO A 234 14.92 25.02 -13.03
N PRO A 235 16.11 25.60 -12.88
CA PRO A 235 17.27 25.17 -13.64
C PRO A 235 17.64 23.71 -13.32
N PHE A 236 18.13 22.97 -14.31
CA PHE A 236 18.64 21.62 -14.10
C PHE A 236 20.06 21.65 -13.51
N CYS A 237 20.47 20.57 -12.84
CA CYS A 237 21.79 20.51 -12.23
C CYS A 237 22.89 20.22 -13.28
N VAL A 238 24.09 20.77 -13.10
CA VAL A 238 25.31 20.45 -13.87
C VAL A 238 26.57 20.61 -13.01
N ALA A 239 27.63 19.85 -13.27
CA ALA A 239 28.97 20.14 -12.77
C ALA A 239 29.59 21.32 -13.54
N GLN A 240 29.97 22.40 -12.85
CA GLN A 240 30.61 23.55 -13.51
C GLN A 240 32.13 23.56 -13.36
N ALA A 241 32.77 23.52 -14.51
CA ALA A 241 34.18 23.58 -14.75
C ALA A 241 34.63 24.94 -15.33
N GLY A 242 34.49 26.02 -14.57
CA GLY A 242 34.70 27.39 -15.05
C GLY A 242 33.69 27.83 -16.10
N VAL A 243 34.07 27.89 -17.38
CA VAL A 243 33.11 28.20 -18.46
C VAL A 243 32.47 26.96 -19.07
N ILE A 244 32.91 25.76 -18.69
CA ILE A 244 32.32 24.51 -19.17
C ILE A 244 31.35 24.00 -18.12
N CYS A 245 30.15 23.62 -18.55
CA CYS A 245 29.11 22.98 -17.75
C CYS A 245 28.97 21.55 -18.28
N THR A 246 28.98 20.58 -17.38
CA THR A 246 28.91 19.16 -17.68
C THR A 246 27.66 18.59 -17.01
N MET A 247 26.81 17.89 -17.78
CA MET A 247 25.58 17.23 -17.29
C MET A 247 25.91 15.99 -16.45
N ASP A 248 26.54 16.22 -15.30
CA ASP A 248 27.01 15.22 -14.34
C ASP A 248 26.82 15.77 -12.93
N CYS A 249 25.79 15.29 -12.25
CA CYS A 249 25.42 15.65 -10.88
C CYS A 249 25.71 14.48 -9.93
N THR A 250 25.47 14.64 -8.62
CA THR A 250 25.62 13.50 -7.69
C THR A 250 24.78 12.30 -8.13
N ASP A 251 23.52 12.58 -8.49
CA ASP A 251 22.50 11.54 -8.63
C ASP A 251 22.19 11.23 -10.11
N VAL A 252 22.41 12.18 -11.01
CA VAL A 252 22.02 12.10 -12.42
C VAL A 252 23.10 12.59 -13.36
N LYS A 253 23.34 11.82 -14.43
CA LYS A 253 24.25 12.13 -15.52
C LYS A 253 23.58 11.92 -16.88
N THR A 254 23.74 12.87 -17.79
CA THR A 254 23.20 12.79 -19.16
C THR A 254 24.32 12.73 -20.20
N VAL A 255 24.15 11.84 -21.18
CA VAL A 255 25.11 11.54 -22.25
C VAL A 255 24.47 11.86 -23.61
N ASP A 256 25.19 12.59 -24.45
CA ASP A 256 24.86 12.74 -25.88
C ASP A 256 25.55 11.63 -26.66
N LEU A 257 24.79 10.66 -27.17
CA LEU A 257 25.33 9.61 -28.03
C LEU A 257 25.56 10.08 -29.46
N ASN A 258 24.99 11.22 -29.86
CA ASN A 258 25.09 11.82 -31.18
C ASN A 258 24.84 10.80 -32.32
N HIS A 259 23.73 10.07 -32.21
CA HIS A 259 23.30 8.96 -33.06
C HIS A 259 24.19 7.71 -33.03
N GLY A 260 25.11 7.61 -32.07
CA GLY A 260 25.81 6.38 -31.72
C GLY A 260 24.94 5.41 -30.92
N THR A 261 25.48 4.23 -30.63
CA THR A 261 24.79 3.17 -29.86
C THR A 261 25.50 2.80 -28.55
N SER A 262 26.61 3.48 -28.22
CA SER A 262 27.34 3.29 -26.97
C SER A 262 28.05 4.58 -26.55
N GLY A 263 28.24 4.76 -25.24
CA GLY A 263 28.88 5.96 -24.67
C GLY A 263 28.47 6.18 -23.22
N MET A 264 29.41 6.69 -22.42
CA MET A 264 29.21 6.97 -20.99
C MET A 264 29.70 8.37 -20.57
N THR A 265 30.31 9.11 -21.49
CA THR A 265 30.89 10.43 -21.21
C THR A 265 29.77 11.45 -21.04
N PRO A 266 29.68 12.14 -19.88
CA PRO A 266 28.67 13.17 -19.70
C PRO A 266 28.76 14.28 -20.74
N TYR A 267 27.62 14.76 -21.21
CA TYR A 267 27.56 15.85 -22.15
C TYR A 267 28.09 17.15 -21.52
N SER A 268 28.97 17.85 -22.24
CA SER A 268 29.56 19.12 -21.78
C SER A 268 29.31 20.23 -22.80
N TYR A 269 28.98 21.41 -22.31
CA TYR A 269 28.69 22.61 -23.10
C TYR A 269 29.31 23.85 -22.44
N THR A 270 29.32 24.99 -23.14
CA THR A 270 29.78 26.24 -22.53
C THR A 270 28.66 26.81 -21.67
N CYS A 271 28.91 26.99 -20.37
CA CYS A 271 27.98 27.63 -19.45
C CYS A 271 27.51 29.00 -19.98
N TYR A 272 26.33 29.47 -19.62
CA TYR A 272 25.40 28.90 -18.63
C TYR A 272 24.19 28.19 -19.26
N GLU A 273 24.00 28.36 -20.57
CA GLU A 273 22.83 27.90 -21.31
C GLU A 273 23.19 26.78 -22.28
N ASN A 274 22.43 25.69 -22.27
CA ASN A 274 22.50 24.64 -23.30
C ASN A 274 21.31 24.72 -24.23
N THR A 275 21.55 24.82 -25.53
CA THR A 275 20.51 24.76 -26.58
C THR A 275 20.75 23.61 -27.57
N HIS A 276 21.62 22.66 -27.23
CA HIS A 276 21.98 21.55 -28.10
C HIS A 276 21.11 20.33 -27.79
N LYS A 277 20.30 19.82 -28.72
CA LYS A 277 19.93 20.42 -30.02
C LYS A 277 18.43 20.24 -30.26
N GLU A 278 17.88 21.12 -31.11
CA GLU A 278 16.58 20.87 -31.69
C GLU A 278 16.65 19.65 -32.63
N ILE A 279 15.75 18.68 -32.43
CA ILE A 279 15.70 17.48 -33.28
C ILE A 279 14.30 16.88 -33.27
N ASN A 280 13.83 16.48 -34.45
CA ASN A 280 12.55 15.80 -34.66
C ASN A 280 11.35 16.50 -33.98
N GLY A 281 11.39 17.83 -33.82
CA GLY A 281 10.35 18.63 -33.19
C GLY A 281 10.48 18.83 -31.67
N ALA A 282 11.48 18.25 -31.00
CA ALA A 282 11.86 18.64 -29.66
C ALA A 282 12.89 19.78 -29.67
N TYR A 283 12.89 20.62 -28.63
CA TYR A 283 13.78 21.78 -28.55
C TYR A 283 15.15 21.43 -27.97
N CYS A 284 15.23 20.58 -26.94
CA CYS A 284 16.50 20.08 -26.40
C CYS A 284 16.31 18.83 -25.51
N PRO A 285 16.32 17.62 -26.08
CA PRO A 285 16.15 16.37 -25.32
C PRO A 285 17.18 16.15 -24.22
N LEU A 286 18.41 16.69 -24.35
CA LEU A 286 19.44 16.60 -23.31
C LEU A 286 19.06 17.37 -22.03
N ASN A 287 18.47 18.56 -22.17
CA ASN A 287 18.01 19.34 -21.03
C ASN A 287 16.83 18.65 -20.34
N ASP A 288 15.86 18.18 -21.13
CA ASP A 288 14.70 17.43 -20.64
C ASP A 288 15.15 16.19 -19.85
N ALA A 289 16.09 15.41 -20.41
CA ALA A 289 16.61 14.22 -19.73
C ALA A 289 17.27 14.57 -18.40
N GLN A 290 18.22 15.54 -18.39
CA GLN A 290 18.92 15.92 -17.18
C GLN A 290 17.96 16.41 -16.08
N TYR A 291 16.94 17.18 -16.45
CA TYR A 291 15.96 17.68 -15.50
C TYR A 291 15.01 16.56 -15.02
N PHE A 292 14.43 15.79 -15.93
CA PHE A 292 13.47 14.72 -15.60
C PHE A 292 14.11 13.61 -14.78
N GLY A 293 15.37 13.25 -15.06
CA GLY A 293 16.10 12.31 -14.21
C GLY A 293 16.20 12.79 -12.76
N GLN A 294 16.43 14.10 -12.55
CA GLN A 294 16.49 14.66 -11.20
C GLN A 294 15.11 14.66 -10.55
N VAL A 295 14.05 14.99 -11.30
CA VAL A 295 12.66 14.93 -10.80
C VAL A 295 12.31 13.53 -10.32
N VAL A 296 12.67 12.48 -11.07
CA VAL A 296 12.40 11.09 -10.70
C VAL A 296 13.19 10.71 -9.44
N PHE A 297 14.48 11.06 -9.37
CA PHE A 297 15.29 10.81 -8.18
C PHE A 297 14.72 11.52 -6.94
N ASP A 298 14.42 12.81 -7.06
CA ASP A 298 13.87 13.64 -5.98
C ASP A 298 12.50 13.14 -5.54
N MET A 299 11.65 12.70 -6.47
CA MET A 299 10.37 12.07 -6.16
C MET A 299 10.58 10.91 -5.21
N TYR A 300 11.36 9.89 -5.58
CA TYR A 300 11.56 8.70 -4.73
C TYR A 300 12.22 9.04 -3.38
N MET A 301 13.19 9.96 -3.37
CA MET A 301 13.86 10.39 -2.15
C MET A 301 12.94 11.18 -1.20
N ASP A 302 12.20 12.16 -1.70
CA ASP A 302 11.30 12.99 -0.88
C ASP A 302 10.12 12.18 -0.35
N TRP A 303 9.61 11.29 -1.17
CA TRP A 303 8.40 10.54 -0.91
C TRP A 303 8.61 9.29 -0.06
N TYR A 304 9.74 8.60 -0.26
CA TYR A 304 9.99 7.28 0.33
C TYR A 304 11.31 7.20 1.08
N GLY A 305 12.15 8.24 1.03
CA GLY A 305 13.44 8.26 1.72
C GLY A 305 14.47 7.27 1.15
N VAL A 306 14.23 6.76 -0.06
CA VAL A 306 15.10 5.79 -0.74
C VAL A 306 15.50 6.28 -2.12
N PRO A 307 16.75 6.04 -2.56
CA PRO A 307 17.14 6.36 -3.92
C PRO A 307 16.46 5.37 -4.89
N VAL A 308 16.09 5.87 -6.08
CA VAL A 308 15.43 5.03 -7.08
C VAL A 308 16.33 3.91 -7.62
N LEU A 309 17.65 4.12 -7.62
CA LEU A 309 18.67 3.13 -7.96
C LEU A 309 19.83 3.19 -6.94
N PRO A 310 20.55 2.09 -6.70
CA PRO A 310 21.70 2.07 -5.78
C PRO A 310 22.97 2.75 -6.35
N PHE A 311 22.91 3.32 -7.55
CA PHE A 311 24.00 4.00 -8.24
C PHE A 311 23.48 5.21 -9.03
N GLN A 312 24.41 6.04 -9.54
CA GLN A 312 24.11 7.25 -10.30
C GLN A 312 23.29 6.93 -11.57
N LEU A 313 22.18 7.65 -11.74
CA LEU A 313 21.30 7.58 -12.89
C LEU A 313 22.02 8.04 -14.16
N THR A 314 22.13 7.19 -15.19
CA THR A 314 22.75 7.57 -16.47
C THR A 314 21.73 7.54 -17.59
N LEU A 315 21.47 8.71 -18.18
CA LEU A 315 20.51 8.95 -19.26
C LEU A 315 21.25 9.14 -20.58
N ARG A 316 21.03 8.29 -21.57
CA ARG A 316 21.68 8.35 -22.88
C ARG A 316 20.69 8.85 -23.93
N CYS A 317 20.87 10.07 -24.39
CA CYS A 317 20.03 10.68 -25.42
C CYS A 317 20.65 10.51 -26.81
N HIS A 318 19.84 10.79 -27.83
CA HIS A 318 20.24 10.76 -29.23
C HIS A 318 20.79 9.38 -29.66
N TYR A 319 20.14 8.30 -29.20
CA TYR A 319 20.52 6.93 -29.53
C TYR A 319 20.14 6.57 -30.97
N SER A 320 21.11 6.09 -31.74
CA SER A 320 20.93 5.63 -33.12
C SER A 320 20.27 6.70 -34.02
N THR A 321 19.78 6.31 -35.19
CA THR A 321 19.07 7.20 -36.13
C THR A 321 17.64 6.74 -36.28
N ASN A 322 16.67 7.66 -36.15
CA ASN A 322 15.23 7.38 -36.29
C ASN A 322 14.73 6.24 -35.39
N TYR A 323 15.32 6.07 -34.20
CA TYR A 323 14.97 5.02 -33.27
C TYR A 323 13.74 5.41 -32.47
N GLU A 324 12.66 4.64 -32.62
CA GLU A 324 11.34 4.91 -32.03
C GLU A 324 11.10 4.12 -30.74
N ASN A 325 12.14 3.99 -29.91
CA ASN A 325 12.02 3.29 -28.63
C ASN A 325 12.93 3.90 -27.55
N ALA A 326 12.59 3.62 -26.30
CA ALA A 326 13.41 3.83 -25.12
C ALA A 326 13.60 2.48 -24.41
N PHE A 327 14.67 2.34 -23.63
CA PHE A 327 14.88 1.11 -22.86
C PHE A 327 15.86 1.31 -21.71
N TRP A 328 15.64 0.53 -20.66
CA TRP A 328 16.57 0.20 -19.58
C TRP A 328 17.43 -1.02 -19.92
N ASP A 329 18.73 -0.98 -19.60
CA ASP A 329 19.67 -2.10 -19.83
C ASP A 329 20.25 -2.74 -18.55
N GLY A 330 19.63 -2.49 -17.39
CA GLY A 330 20.15 -2.90 -16.08
C GLY A 330 21.18 -1.94 -15.47
N SER A 331 21.60 -0.92 -16.21
CA SER A 331 22.58 0.07 -15.72
C SER A 331 22.34 1.50 -16.19
N THR A 332 21.76 1.67 -17.37
CA THR A 332 21.55 2.98 -18.01
C THR A 332 20.24 2.99 -18.79
N MET A 333 19.63 4.17 -18.92
CA MET A 333 18.44 4.37 -19.76
C MET A 333 18.83 5.05 -21.05
N THR A 334 18.13 4.68 -22.13
CA THR A 334 18.50 5.09 -23.48
C THR A 334 17.28 5.55 -24.25
N PHE A 335 17.39 6.71 -24.89
CA PHE A 335 16.28 7.34 -25.60
C PHE A 335 16.64 7.57 -27.05
N GLY A 336 15.84 7.01 -27.95
CA GLY A 336 15.87 7.35 -29.37
C GLY A 336 15.30 8.73 -29.65
N ASP A 337 15.68 9.30 -30.80
CA ASP A 337 15.19 10.60 -31.26
C ASP A 337 13.78 10.53 -31.90
N GLY A 338 13.17 9.35 -31.97
CA GLY A 338 11.88 9.15 -32.65
C GLY A 338 11.97 9.40 -34.16
N TYR A 339 10.86 9.21 -34.87
CA TYR A 339 10.79 9.50 -36.31
C TYR A 339 9.40 9.95 -36.75
N THR A 340 8.51 9.01 -37.05
CA THR A 340 7.16 9.29 -37.59
C THR A 340 6.08 9.23 -36.54
N LYS A 341 6.21 8.32 -35.56
CA LYS A 341 5.23 8.09 -34.50
C LYS A 341 5.56 8.92 -33.26
N PHE A 342 6.84 9.07 -32.95
CA PHE A 342 7.28 9.76 -31.74
C PHE A 342 8.18 10.96 -32.03
N TYR A 343 8.10 11.97 -31.15
CA TYR A 343 9.20 12.89 -30.86
C TYR A 343 10.36 12.12 -30.18
N PRO A 344 11.52 12.74 -29.90
CA PRO A 344 12.51 12.14 -29.02
C PRO A 344 11.86 11.63 -27.74
N LEU A 345 12.15 10.39 -27.34
CA LEU A 345 11.42 9.68 -26.30
C LEU A 345 11.80 10.12 -24.87
N VAL A 346 12.11 11.40 -24.71
CA VAL A 346 12.47 12.04 -23.44
C VAL A 346 11.24 12.79 -22.90
N GLY A 347 10.20 12.04 -22.54
CA GLY A 347 9.06 12.54 -21.77
C GLY A 347 9.27 12.27 -20.28
N LEU A 348 8.69 13.07 -19.38
CA LEU A 348 8.85 12.85 -17.93
C LEU A 348 8.33 11.48 -17.49
N ASP A 349 7.16 11.08 -18.00
CA ASP A 349 6.59 9.76 -17.74
C ASP A 349 7.46 8.64 -18.29
N VAL A 350 7.95 8.76 -19.52
CA VAL A 350 8.86 7.78 -20.13
C VAL A 350 10.16 7.67 -19.36
N VAL A 351 10.78 8.79 -18.98
CA VAL A 351 12.00 8.79 -18.16
C VAL A 351 11.73 8.11 -16.82
N SER A 352 10.62 8.41 -16.15
CA SER A 352 10.28 7.75 -14.89
C SER A 352 10.00 6.26 -15.08
N HIS A 353 9.25 5.88 -16.12
CA HIS A 353 8.91 4.50 -16.46
C HIS A 353 10.17 3.65 -16.60
N GLU A 354 11.12 4.08 -17.45
CA GLU A 354 12.36 3.34 -17.68
C GLU A 354 13.23 3.21 -16.43
N VAL A 355 13.23 4.25 -15.59
CA VAL A 355 13.98 4.24 -14.32
C VAL A 355 13.32 3.34 -13.28
N SER A 356 12.00 3.27 -13.26
CA SER A 356 11.21 2.47 -12.34
C SER A 356 11.24 0.97 -12.64
N HIS A 357 11.64 0.55 -13.85
CA HIS A 357 12.07 -0.83 -14.08
C HIS A 357 13.27 -1.18 -13.20
N GLY A 358 14.29 -0.32 -13.17
CA GLY A 358 15.44 -0.53 -12.30
C GLY A 358 15.06 -0.51 -10.81
N PHE A 359 14.10 0.33 -10.40
CA PHE A 359 13.55 0.26 -9.04
C PHE A 359 12.93 -1.11 -8.75
N THR A 360 12.15 -1.64 -9.69
CA THR A 360 11.54 -2.97 -9.59
C THR A 360 12.59 -4.08 -9.52
N ASP A 361 13.64 -4.03 -10.35
CA ASP A 361 14.76 -4.98 -10.35
C ASP A 361 15.46 -5.07 -8.98
N PHE A 362 15.56 -3.95 -8.25
CA PHE A 362 16.21 -3.89 -6.93
C PHE A 362 15.27 -4.12 -5.74
N ASN A 363 13.99 -4.35 -5.98
CA ASN A 363 12.99 -4.62 -4.94
C ASN A 363 12.30 -5.96 -5.18
N SER A 364 11.15 -6.00 -5.87
CA SER A 364 10.42 -7.25 -6.09
C SER A 364 11.01 -8.17 -7.16
N ASP A 365 11.88 -7.63 -8.04
CA ASP A 365 12.51 -8.36 -9.16
C ASP A 365 11.48 -9.08 -10.06
N LEU A 366 10.35 -8.39 -10.31
CA LEU A 366 9.25 -8.93 -11.12
C LEU A 366 9.75 -9.35 -12.49
N ILE A 367 9.59 -10.63 -12.82
CA ILE A 367 10.00 -11.21 -14.09
C ILE A 367 9.22 -10.51 -15.21
N TYR A 368 9.95 -10.05 -16.22
CA TYR A 368 9.42 -9.32 -17.38
C TYR A 368 8.74 -10.25 -18.41
N SER A 369 7.79 -11.07 -17.95
CA SER A 369 7.02 -12.03 -18.75
C SER A 369 5.71 -12.37 -18.05
N GLY A 370 4.67 -12.73 -18.82
CA GLY A 370 3.37 -13.15 -18.29
C GLY A 370 2.73 -12.07 -17.41
N GLN A 371 2.05 -12.51 -16.34
CA GLN A 371 1.35 -11.60 -15.42
C GLN A 371 2.31 -10.71 -14.61
N SER A 372 3.41 -11.27 -14.10
CA SER A 372 4.43 -10.49 -13.37
C SER A 372 5.03 -9.39 -14.25
N GLY A 373 5.18 -9.66 -15.54
CA GLY A 373 5.64 -8.67 -16.50
C GLY A 373 4.62 -7.56 -16.74
N GLY A 374 3.33 -7.89 -16.80
CA GLY A 374 2.26 -6.90 -16.85
C GLY A 374 2.23 -5.99 -15.62
N ILE A 375 2.45 -6.55 -14.42
CA ILE A 375 2.57 -5.76 -13.17
C ILE A 375 3.82 -4.89 -13.20
N ASN A 376 4.95 -5.39 -13.70
CA ASN A 376 6.20 -4.64 -13.85
C ASN A 376 6.00 -3.42 -14.77
N GLU A 377 5.42 -3.62 -15.95
CA GLU A 377 5.06 -2.55 -16.88
C GLU A 377 4.10 -1.53 -16.27
N SER A 378 3.06 -2.02 -15.58
CA SER A 378 2.09 -1.14 -14.94
C SER A 378 2.72 -0.31 -13.84
N PHE A 379 3.58 -0.89 -12.98
CA PHE A 379 4.28 -0.15 -11.95
C PHE A 379 5.12 1.01 -12.53
N SER A 380 5.81 0.76 -13.66
CA SER A 380 6.58 1.78 -14.36
C SER A 380 5.68 2.87 -14.97
N ASP A 381 4.51 2.52 -15.52
CA ASP A 381 3.49 3.48 -15.97
C ASP A 381 2.95 4.34 -14.83
N GLN A 382 2.62 3.72 -13.70
CA GLN A 382 2.15 4.41 -12.49
C GLN A 382 3.21 5.37 -11.94
N ALA A 383 4.49 5.00 -12.01
CA ALA A 383 5.59 5.87 -11.64
C ALA A 383 5.70 7.08 -12.57
N GLY A 384 5.46 6.90 -13.88
CA GLY A 384 5.34 7.99 -14.85
C GLY A 384 4.28 9.02 -14.47
N GLU A 385 3.10 8.55 -14.08
CA GLU A 385 2.02 9.40 -13.58
C GLU A 385 2.33 10.03 -12.22
N GLY A 386 3.00 9.28 -11.34
CA GLY A 386 3.54 9.77 -10.08
C GLY A 386 4.52 10.94 -10.29
N ALA A 387 5.44 10.82 -11.26
CA ALA A 387 6.43 11.85 -11.57
C ALA A 387 5.79 13.11 -12.15
N LYS A 388 4.79 12.96 -13.05
CA LYS A 388 3.97 14.08 -13.51
C LYS A 388 3.27 14.78 -12.34
N TYR A 389 2.65 14.02 -11.44
CA TYR A 389 1.98 14.56 -10.27
C TYR A 389 2.94 15.27 -9.31
N TYR A 390 4.12 14.71 -9.07
CA TYR A 390 5.16 15.32 -8.24
C TYR A 390 5.63 16.67 -8.80
N MET A 391 5.92 16.73 -10.10
CA MET A 391 6.44 17.94 -10.74
C MET A 391 5.36 19.01 -10.96
N ARG A 392 4.17 18.61 -11.39
CA ARG A 392 3.12 19.54 -11.90
C ARG A 392 1.96 19.73 -10.91
N GLY A 393 1.86 18.88 -9.88
CA GLY A 393 0.72 18.83 -8.96
C GLY A 393 -0.52 18.11 -9.53
N THR A 394 -0.46 17.68 -10.79
CA THR A 394 -1.51 16.98 -11.53
C THR A 394 -0.88 16.02 -12.55
N ASN A 395 -1.61 15.02 -12.99
CA ASN A 395 -1.22 14.09 -14.05
C ASN A 395 -2.44 13.81 -14.96
N ASP A 396 -2.22 13.16 -16.10
CA ASP A 396 -3.22 12.98 -17.17
C ASP A 396 -3.68 11.53 -17.35
N PHE A 397 -3.02 10.57 -16.70
CA PHE A 397 -3.26 9.13 -16.83
C PHE A 397 -3.04 8.62 -18.27
N MET A 398 -2.13 9.27 -19.01
CA MET A 398 -1.81 8.97 -20.40
C MET A 398 -0.29 8.77 -20.58
N CYS A 399 0.14 7.52 -20.69
CA CYS A 399 1.56 7.21 -20.88
C CYS A 399 2.05 7.63 -22.26
N GLY A 400 3.20 8.32 -22.28
CA GLY A 400 3.87 8.76 -23.50
C GLY A 400 3.10 9.86 -24.24
N TYR A 401 2.08 10.49 -23.64
CA TYR A 401 1.33 11.58 -24.27
C TYR A 401 2.28 12.67 -24.77
N ASP A 402 3.24 13.07 -23.95
CA ASP A 402 4.18 14.16 -24.22
C ASP A 402 5.05 13.90 -25.46
N ILE A 403 5.33 12.63 -25.80
CA ILE A 403 6.22 12.24 -26.91
C ILE A 403 5.48 11.71 -28.15
N PHE A 404 4.19 11.41 -28.04
CA PHE A 404 3.41 10.83 -29.13
C PHE A 404 2.96 11.90 -30.12
N LYS A 405 3.25 11.74 -31.42
CA LYS A 405 2.98 12.80 -32.42
C LYS A 405 1.51 13.03 -32.73
N ASP A 406 0.64 12.04 -32.48
CA ASP A 406 -0.80 12.28 -32.55
C ASP A 406 -1.17 13.39 -31.56
N PRO A 407 -1.85 14.47 -32.00
CA PRO A 407 -2.17 15.60 -31.14
C PRO A 407 -3.13 15.24 -30.00
N THR A 408 -3.93 14.18 -30.16
CA THR A 408 -4.93 13.71 -29.20
C THR A 408 -4.56 12.40 -28.54
N GLY A 409 -3.69 11.61 -29.16
CA GLY A 409 -3.34 10.27 -28.68
C GLY A 409 -2.17 10.22 -27.70
N ALA A 410 -2.10 9.10 -26.99
CA ALA A 410 -0.99 8.66 -26.14
C ALA A 410 -0.58 7.22 -26.51
N LEU A 411 0.46 6.69 -25.88
CA LEU A 411 0.89 5.31 -26.09
C LEU A 411 -0.05 4.32 -25.40
N ARG A 412 -0.44 4.62 -24.16
CA ARG A 412 -1.38 3.84 -23.33
C ARG A 412 -2.26 4.79 -22.51
N TYR A 413 -3.43 4.32 -22.09
CA TYR A 413 -4.42 5.10 -21.35
C TYR A 413 -4.79 4.36 -20.07
N LEU A 414 -4.33 4.82 -18.91
CA LEU A 414 -4.58 4.10 -17.65
C LEU A 414 -6.08 4.09 -17.30
N TYR A 415 -6.83 5.12 -17.70
CA TYR A 415 -8.26 5.22 -17.41
C TYR A 415 -9.13 4.32 -18.28
N ASP A 416 -8.64 3.90 -19.46
CA ASP A 416 -9.34 3.05 -20.42
C ASP A 416 -8.31 2.37 -21.35
N PRO A 417 -7.59 1.34 -20.85
CA PRO A 417 -6.51 0.69 -21.59
C PRO A 417 -6.87 0.25 -23.02
N PRO A 418 -8.06 -0.33 -23.30
CA PRO A 418 -8.46 -0.72 -24.65
C PRO A 418 -8.47 0.39 -25.70
N LEU A 419 -8.40 1.67 -25.32
CA LEU A 419 -8.33 2.79 -26.27
C LEU A 419 -7.09 2.79 -27.16
N ASP A 420 -6.00 2.11 -26.77
CA ASP A 420 -4.84 1.93 -27.65
C ASP A 420 -5.05 0.83 -28.72
N GLY A 421 -6.15 0.08 -28.62
CA GLY A 421 -6.57 -0.97 -29.52
C GLY A 421 -5.94 -2.35 -29.27
N LEU A 422 -5.14 -2.51 -28.21
CA LEU A 422 -4.39 -3.74 -27.91
C LEU A 422 -4.41 -4.12 -26.43
N SER A 423 -4.33 -3.15 -25.52
CA SER A 423 -4.32 -3.38 -24.06
C SER A 423 -5.68 -3.85 -23.55
N ILE A 424 -5.65 -4.59 -22.44
CA ILE A 424 -6.85 -5.12 -21.77
C ILE A 424 -7.09 -4.37 -20.45
N ASP A 425 -8.34 -4.23 -20.03
CA ASP A 425 -8.72 -3.61 -18.75
C ASP A 425 -9.31 -4.59 -17.72
N HIS A 426 -9.54 -5.84 -18.11
CA HIS A 426 -10.09 -6.88 -17.24
C HIS A 426 -9.26 -8.16 -17.29
N VAL A 427 -9.15 -8.88 -16.16
CA VAL A 427 -8.33 -10.09 -16.05
C VAL A 427 -8.80 -11.23 -16.95
N ASP A 428 -10.10 -11.33 -17.23
CA ASP A 428 -10.69 -12.36 -18.09
C ASP A 428 -10.19 -12.32 -19.54
N ASP A 429 -9.70 -11.16 -20.00
CA ASP A 429 -9.16 -10.99 -21.35
C ASP A 429 -7.68 -11.39 -21.45
N TYR A 430 -7.03 -11.71 -20.31
CA TYR A 430 -5.64 -12.15 -20.29
C TYR A 430 -5.48 -13.54 -20.90
N TYR A 431 -4.40 -13.73 -21.66
CA TYR A 431 -3.98 -15.04 -22.15
C TYR A 431 -2.46 -15.20 -22.04
N GLU A 432 -2.00 -16.44 -21.85
CA GLU A 432 -0.58 -16.75 -21.78
C GLU A 432 0.18 -16.38 -23.06
N GLY A 433 1.30 -15.68 -22.91
CA GLY A 433 2.08 -15.12 -24.02
C GLY A 433 1.58 -13.76 -24.54
N MET A 434 0.59 -13.14 -23.90
CA MET A 434 0.26 -11.72 -24.12
C MET A 434 1.48 -10.84 -23.83
N ASP A 435 1.68 -9.81 -24.66
CA ASP A 435 2.75 -8.84 -24.45
C ASP A 435 2.49 -8.03 -23.16
N VAL A 436 3.53 -7.85 -22.37
CA VAL A 436 3.46 -7.22 -21.04
C VAL A 436 2.96 -5.78 -21.10
N HIS A 437 3.21 -5.07 -22.20
CA HIS A 437 2.72 -3.70 -22.37
C HIS A 437 1.19 -3.66 -22.48
N TYR A 438 0.55 -4.73 -22.97
CA TYR A 438 -0.91 -4.82 -23.11
C TYR A 438 -1.57 -5.36 -21.84
N SER A 439 -0.96 -6.37 -21.21
CA SER A 439 -1.47 -6.94 -19.95
C SER A 439 -1.31 -5.98 -18.76
N SER A 440 -0.42 -4.99 -18.88
CA SER A 440 -0.28 -3.89 -17.90
C SER A 440 -1.58 -3.10 -17.67
N GLY A 441 -2.50 -3.11 -18.65
CA GLY A 441 -3.75 -2.38 -18.61
C GLY A 441 -4.63 -2.68 -17.38
N ILE A 442 -4.62 -3.92 -16.87
CA ILE A 442 -5.36 -4.34 -15.68
C ILE A 442 -4.94 -3.52 -14.45
N PHE A 443 -3.64 -3.49 -14.14
CA PHE A 443 -3.11 -2.76 -12.98
C PHE A 443 -3.08 -1.24 -13.22
N ASN A 444 -2.96 -0.82 -14.48
CA ASN A 444 -3.07 0.57 -14.89
C ASN A 444 -4.47 1.14 -14.61
N LYS A 445 -5.51 0.37 -14.94
CA LYS A 445 -6.90 0.70 -14.65
C LYS A 445 -7.19 0.69 -13.15
N ALA A 446 -6.73 -0.32 -12.42
CA ALA A 446 -6.87 -0.36 -10.96
C ALA A 446 -6.21 0.86 -10.30
N PHE A 447 -4.99 1.23 -10.69
CA PHE A 447 -4.32 2.43 -10.18
C PHE A 447 -5.11 3.71 -10.46
N TYR A 448 -5.66 3.87 -11.67
CA TYR A 448 -6.49 5.01 -12.01
C TYR A 448 -7.73 5.10 -11.12
N LEU A 449 -8.44 3.99 -10.91
CA LEU A 449 -9.63 3.92 -10.06
C LEU A 449 -9.31 4.26 -8.59
N ILE A 450 -8.20 3.77 -8.06
CA ILE A 450 -7.73 4.12 -6.71
C ILE A 450 -7.38 5.61 -6.65
N ALA A 451 -6.56 6.12 -7.58
CA ALA A 451 -6.08 7.49 -7.57
C ALA A 451 -7.19 8.54 -7.70
N THR A 452 -8.30 8.19 -8.34
CA THR A 452 -9.47 9.06 -8.57
C THR A 452 -10.61 8.86 -7.57
N SER A 453 -10.50 7.89 -6.67
CA SER A 453 -11.47 7.65 -5.60
C SER A 453 -11.52 8.80 -4.59
N ALA A 454 -12.66 8.97 -3.92
CA ALA A 454 -12.86 10.07 -2.97
C ALA A 454 -11.82 10.01 -1.82
N GLY A 455 -11.08 11.09 -1.60
CA GLY A 455 -10.03 11.15 -0.57
C GLY A 455 -8.70 10.54 -0.98
N TRP A 456 -8.56 10.13 -2.25
CA TRP A 456 -7.31 9.69 -2.85
C TRP A 456 -6.68 10.77 -3.72
N THR A 457 -5.40 10.55 -4.00
CA THR A 457 -4.59 11.30 -4.96
C THR A 457 -3.67 10.31 -5.66
N THR A 458 -3.12 10.68 -6.82
CA THR A 458 -2.07 9.91 -7.52
C THR A 458 -0.91 9.57 -6.59
N ARG A 459 -0.53 10.50 -5.72
CA ARG A 459 0.45 10.26 -4.66
C ARG A 459 0.05 9.11 -3.72
N LYS A 460 -1.14 9.17 -3.12
CA LYS A 460 -1.60 8.13 -2.18
C LYS A 460 -1.75 6.76 -2.86
N ALA A 461 -2.25 6.73 -4.09
CA ALA A 461 -2.33 5.48 -4.86
C ALA A 461 -0.93 4.92 -5.10
N PHE A 462 0.03 5.77 -5.51
CA PHE A 462 1.39 5.31 -5.79
C PHE A 462 2.15 4.84 -4.54
N ASP A 463 1.85 5.39 -3.35
CA ASP A 463 2.40 4.87 -2.08
C ASP A 463 2.15 3.37 -1.91
N ILE A 464 0.96 2.90 -2.26
CA ILE A 464 0.57 1.50 -2.13
C ILE A 464 1.42 0.62 -3.03
N PHE A 465 1.50 0.96 -4.31
CA PHE A 465 2.21 0.14 -5.28
C PHE A 465 3.72 0.16 -5.05
N VAL A 466 4.29 1.27 -4.56
CA VAL A 466 5.69 1.31 -4.11
C VAL A 466 5.91 0.41 -2.90
N ARG A 467 5.03 0.46 -1.90
CA ARG A 467 5.12 -0.41 -0.72
C ARG A 467 4.94 -1.89 -1.09
N ALA A 468 4.02 -2.19 -2.00
CA ALA A 468 3.78 -3.52 -2.53
C ALA A 468 5.02 -4.09 -3.24
N ASN A 469 5.62 -3.30 -4.13
CA ASN A 469 6.88 -3.63 -4.82
C ASN A 469 8.05 -3.83 -3.84
N GLN A 470 8.14 -3.01 -2.78
CA GLN A 470 9.23 -3.11 -1.80
C GLN A 470 9.13 -4.31 -0.84
N VAL A 471 7.93 -4.79 -0.54
CA VAL A 471 7.70 -5.67 0.63
C VAL A 471 6.96 -6.95 0.30
N TYR A 472 5.98 -6.91 -0.61
CA TYR A 472 5.02 -8.01 -0.79
C TYR A 472 5.22 -8.77 -2.10
N TRP A 473 5.50 -8.05 -3.19
CA TRP A 473 5.67 -8.68 -4.49
C TRP A 473 6.98 -9.46 -4.60
N GLN A 474 6.92 -10.57 -5.33
CA GLN A 474 8.00 -11.50 -5.61
C GLN A 474 8.24 -11.57 -7.12
N PRO A 475 9.34 -12.16 -7.60
CA PRO A 475 9.64 -12.22 -9.03
C PRO A 475 8.52 -12.81 -9.89
N SER A 476 7.81 -13.81 -9.38
CA SER A 476 6.74 -14.52 -10.11
C SER A 476 5.33 -14.12 -9.68
N THR A 477 5.14 -12.97 -9.03
CA THR A 477 3.82 -12.51 -8.56
C THR A 477 2.83 -12.43 -9.72
N ASN A 478 1.69 -13.10 -9.56
CA ASN A 478 0.58 -13.06 -10.50
C ASN A 478 -0.39 -11.89 -10.17
N PHE A 479 -1.42 -11.66 -10.98
CA PHE A 479 -2.33 -10.52 -10.79
C PHE A 479 -3.10 -10.56 -9.46
N GLN A 480 -3.58 -11.74 -9.04
CA GLN A 480 -4.28 -11.92 -7.76
C GLN A 480 -3.37 -11.57 -6.58
N GLN A 481 -2.18 -12.18 -6.53
CA GLN A 481 -1.15 -11.92 -5.51
C GLN A 481 -0.69 -10.45 -5.55
N GLY A 482 -0.63 -9.85 -6.73
CA GLY A 482 -0.26 -8.45 -6.92
C GLY A 482 -1.27 -7.51 -6.26
N ALA A 483 -2.56 -7.78 -6.41
CA ALA A 483 -3.65 -7.02 -5.82
C ALA A 483 -3.71 -7.21 -4.29
N GLU A 484 -3.47 -8.42 -3.79
CA GLU A 484 -3.35 -8.70 -2.36
C GLU A 484 -2.15 -7.98 -1.73
N GLY A 485 -1.00 -7.93 -2.41
CA GLY A 485 0.14 -7.13 -1.94
C GLY A 485 -0.15 -5.63 -1.91
N ALA A 486 -0.93 -5.11 -2.87
CA ALA A 486 -1.39 -3.72 -2.87
C ALA A 486 -2.40 -3.47 -1.73
N ARG A 487 -3.31 -4.41 -1.47
CA ARG A 487 -4.21 -4.36 -0.32
C ARG A 487 -3.44 -4.26 1.00
N ASP A 488 -2.47 -5.15 1.21
CA ASP A 488 -1.70 -5.20 2.46
C ASP A 488 -0.86 -3.93 2.65
N ALA A 489 -0.28 -3.43 1.56
CA ALA A 489 0.36 -2.12 1.54
C ALA A 489 -0.59 -0.97 1.92
N ALA A 490 -1.85 -1.00 1.49
CA ALA A 490 -2.84 0.00 1.89
C ALA A 490 -3.14 -0.06 3.38
N LEU A 491 -3.27 -1.26 3.95
CA LEU A 491 -3.49 -1.48 5.38
C LEU A 491 -2.30 -0.98 6.22
N ASP A 492 -1.07 -1.32 5.81
CA ASP A 492 0.19 -0.85 6.40
C ASP A 492 0.25 0.69 6.50
N LEU A 493 -0.24 1.37 5.47
CA LEU A 493 -0.25 2.83 5.36
C LEU A 493 -1.46 3.48 6.05
N GLY A 494 -2.37 2.69 6.60
CA GLY A 494 -3.62 3.17 7.19
C GLY A 494 -4.58 3.79 6.18
N TYR A 495 -4.52 3.35 4.92
CA TYR A 495 -5.41 3.77 3.85
C TYR A 495 -6.67 2.88 3.78
N ASN A 496 -7.70 3.37 3.08
CA ASN A 496 -8.98 2.69 3.00
C ASN A 496 -8.89 1.47 2.08
N CYS A 497 -8.84 0.29 2.67
CA CYS A 497 -8.79 -0.98 1.95
C CYS A 497 -10.00 -1.18 1.01
N ASN A 498 -11.18 -0.66 1.38
CA ASN A 498 -12.39 -0.81 0.55
C ASN A 498 -12.25 -0.14 -0.83
N ASP A 499 -11.59 1.02 -0.89
CA ASP A 499 -11.40 1.71 -2.17
C ASP A 499 -10.42 0.95 -3.08
N VAL A 500 -9.44 0.26 -2.48
CA VAL A 500 -8.51 -0.63 -3.18
C VAL A 500 -9.24 -1.87 -3.69
N ARG A 501 -10.05 -2.51 -2.82
CA ARG A 501 -10.90 -3.65 -3.20
C ARG A 501 -11.83 -3.33 -4.36
N ASN A 502 -12.56 -2.22 -4.27
CA ASN A 502 -13.50 -1.81 -5.32
C ASN A 502 -12.78 -1.57 -6.65
N ALA A 503 -11.62 -0.93 -6.62
CA ALA A 503 -10.83 -0.69 -7.83
C ALA A 503 -10.32 -1.98 -8.49
N PHE A 504 -9.91 -2.98 -7.70
CA PHE A 504 -9.48 -4.27 -8.24
C PHE A 504 -10.68 -5.12 -8.72
N ALA A 505 -11.82 -5.05 -8.05
CA ALA A 505 -13.04 -5.74 -8.47
C ALA A 505 -13.52 -5.29 -9.86
N GLU A 506 -13.41 -4.00 -10.18
CA GLU A 506 -13.73 -3.45 -11.51
C GLU A 506 -12.83 -3.96 -12.64
N VAL A 507 -11.65 -4.50 -12.31
CA VAL A 507 -10.73 -5.13 -13.28
C VAL A 507 -10.74 -6.67 -13.17
N GLY A 508 -11.71 -7.22 -12.43
CA GLY A 508 -11.96 -8.66 -12.31
C GLY A 508 -11.15 -9.37 -11.23
N ILE A 509 -10.48 -8.64 -10.34
CA ILE A 509 -9.66 -9.22 -9.28
C ILE A 509 -10.34 -8.97 -7.93
N ILE A 510 -10.80 -10.05 -7.29
CA ILE A 510 -11.46 -9.95 -6.00
C ILE A 510 -10.41 -10.08 -4.89
N ILE A 511 -10.37 -9.09 -4.00
CA ILE A 511 -9.48 -9.08 -2.84
C ILE A 511 -10.26 -8.85 -1.55
N ASP A 512 -9.89 -9.58 -0.51
CA ASP A 512 -10.54 -9.50 0.79
C ASP A 512 -9.84 -8.52 1.73
N CYS A 513 -10.59 -7.62 2.38
CA CYS A 513 -10.08 -6.70 3.39
C CYS A 513 -10.40 -7.22 4.80
N VAL A 514 -9.37 -7.61 5.56
CA VAL A 514 -9.54 -8.15 6.92
C VAL A 514 -10.29 -7.14 7.82
N GLY A 515 -11.32 -7.63 8.51
CA GLY A 515 -12.16 -6.85 9.42
C GLY A 515 -13.31 -6.13 8.75
N LEU A 516 -13.47 -6.20 7.42
CA LEU A 516 -14.57 -5.59 6.68
C LEU A 516 -15.40 -6.64 5.94
N PRO A 517 -16.73 -6.44 5.84
CA PRO A 517 -17.57 -7.36 5.08
C PRO A 517 -17.39 -7.16 3.56
N TYR A 518 -17.63 -8.22 2.79
CA TYR A 518 -17.75 -8.23 1.34
C TYR A 518 -19.09 -8.87 0.96
N ALA A 519 -20.03 -8.09 0.45
CA ALA A 519 -21.34 -8.59 0.04
C ALA A 519 -21.20 -9.30 -1.31
N ASN A 520 -21.73 -10.51 -1.37
CA ASN A 520 -21.93 -11.19 -2.62
C ASN A 520 -23.13 -12.13 -2.50
N PHE A 521 -23.74 -12.45 -3.62
CA PHE A 521 -24.83 -13.40 -3.65
C PHE A 521 -25.03 -14.05 -5.01
N ASP A 522 -25.54 -15.27 -4.99
CA ASP A 522 -26.07 -15.95 -6.16
C ASP A 522 -27.59 -15.98 -6.13
N PHE A 523 -28.19 -16.31 -7.28
CA PHE A 523 -29.62 -16.45 -7.39
C PHE A 523 -30.02 -17.56 -8.37
N ALA A 524 -31.17 -18.16 -8.12
CA ALA A 524 -31.81 -19.12 -9.02
C ALA A 524 -33.26 -18.69 -9.27
N THR A 525 -33.63 -18.55 -10.54
CA THR A 525 -34.98 -18.15 -10.97
C THR A 525 -35.85 -19.37 -11.24
N SER A 526 -37.02 -19.42 -10.62
CA SER A 526 -38.08 -20.36 -11.00
C SER A 526 -39.00 -19.73 -12.04
N HIS A 527 -39.03 -20.31 -13.24
CA HIS A 527 -39.89 -19.88 -14.34
C HIS A 527 -41.40 -20.10 -14.08
N LEU A 528 -41.75 -20.91 -13.07
CA LEU A 528 -43.13 -21.37 -12.84
C LEU A 528 -43.96 -20.40 -11.98
N ASN A 529 -43.33 -19.55 -11.19
CA ASN A 529 -44.02 -18.75 -10.18
C ASN A 529 -43.35 -17.41 -9.87
N ARG A 530 -42.52 -16.87 -10.78
CA ARG A 530 -41.79 -15.59 -10.59
C ARG A 530 -40.99 -15.54 -9.29
N THR A 531 -40.58 -16.69 -8.77
CA THR A 531 -39.88 -16.80 -7.49
C THR A 531 -38.39 -16.96 -7.73
N VAL A 532 -37.60 -16.17 -7.03
CA VAL A 532 -36.15 -16.21 -7.04
C VAL A 532 -35.67 -16.63 -5.66
N ILE A 533 -34.77 -17.62 -5.64
CA ILE A 533 -34.08 -18.06 -4.43
C ILE A 533 -32.72 -17.37 -4.45
N PHE A 534 -32.43 -16.60 -3.41
CA PHE A 534 -31.16 -15.91 -3.23
C PHE A 534 -30.29 -16.65 -2.24
N THR A 535 -29.02 -16.82 -2.60
CA THR A 535 -28.01 -17.44 -1.75
C THR A 535 -26.94 -16.40 -1.44
N ASP A 536 -26.90 -15.91 -0.21
CA ASP A 536 -25.76 -15.15 0.30
C ASP A 536 -24.44 -15.93 0.15
N THR A 537 -23.45 -15.28 -0.46
CA THR A 537 -22.08 -15.75 -0.62
C THR A 537 -21.08 -14.74 -0.05
N SER A 538 -21.55 -13.84 0.81
CA SER A 538 -20.73 -12.77 1.41
C SER A 538 -19.66 -13.31 2.34
N THR A 539 -18.49 -12.68 2.34
CA THR A 539 -17.35 -13.01 3.19
C THR A 539 -17.07 -11.89 4.20
N CYS A 540 -16.37 -12.22 5.30
CA CYS A 540 -15.91 -11.24 6.28
C CYS A 540 -14.62 -11.73 6.95
N PRO A 541 -13.47 -11.77 6.24
CA PRO A 541 -12.24 -12.31 6.81
C PRO A 541 -11.83 -11.53 8.06
N GLY A 542 -11.57 -12.22 9.17
CA GLY A 542 -11.25 -11.60 10.46
C GLY A 542 -12.42 -10.87 11.14
N CYS A 543 -13.65 -10.99 10.64
CA CYS A 543 -14.87 -10.47 11.25
C CYS A 543 -16.02 -11.48 11.15
N THR A 544 -17.19 -11.11 11.68
CA THR A 544 -18.39 -11.95 11.61
C THR A 544 -19.51 -11.11 11.04
N LEU A 545 -20.18 -11.59 9.99
CA LEU A 545 -21.41 -10.99 9.49
C LEU A 545 -22.51 -11.14 10.53
N THR A 546 -23.20 -10.04 10.82
CA THR A 546 -24.26 -9.96 11.83
C THR A 546 -25.64 -9.67 11.24
N ASN A 547 -25.72 -8.97 10.10
CA ASN A 547 -26.98 -8.66 9.41
C ASN A 547 -26.86 -8.79 7.89
N TRP A 548 -27.98 -9.10 7.26
CA TRP A 548 -28.23 -9.05 5.82
C TRP A 548 -29.45 -8.17 5.60
N ASP A 549 -29.39 -7.25 4.64
CA ASP A 549 -30.49 -6.38 4.24
C ASP A 549 -30.60 -6.40 2.71
N TRP A 550 -31.68 -7.00 2.21
CA TRP A 550 -31.95 -7.19 0.80
C TRP A 550 -32.95 -6.15 0.33
N ASP A 551 -32.65 -5.47 -0.77
CA ASP A 551 -33.61 -4.73 -1.59
C ASP A 551 -33.80 -5.49 -2.91
N PHE A 552 -35.00 -6.00 -3.16
CA PHE A 552 -35.27 -6.78 -4.39
C PHE A 552 -35.53 -5.91 -5.62
N GLY A 553 -35.47 -4.58 -5.51
CA GLY A 553 -35.67 -3.66 -6.64
C GLY A 553 -37.13 -3.50 -7.05
N ASP A 554 -38.07 -4.16 -6.38
CA ASP A 554 -39.53 -4.05 -6.59
C ASP A 554 -40.25 -3.33 -5.42
N GLY A 555 -39.46 -2.78 -4.48
CA GLY A 555 -39.95 -2.12 -3.27
C GLY A 555 -40.15 -3.06 -2.07
N ASN A 556 -39.90 -4.36 -2.22
CA ASN A 556 -39.85 -5.31 -1.10
C ASN A 556 -38.42 -5.54 -0.62
N THR A 557 -38.29 -5.87 0.67
CA THR A 557 -37.00 -6.13 1.32
C THR A 557 -37.02 -7.40 2.17
N SER A 558 -35.84 -7.90 2.54
CA SER A 558 -35.69 -9.03 3.47
C SER A 558 -34.46 -8.89 4.34
N THR A 559 -34.49 -9.47 5.56
CA THR A 559 -33.32 -9.55 6.43
C THR A 559 -32.83 -10.98 6.66
N GLN A 560 -33.32 -11.94 5.87
CA GLN A 560 -32.87 -13.32 5.93
C GLN A 560 -31.54 -13.45 5.20
N GLN A 561 -30.66 -14.34 5.67
CA GLN A 561 -29.38 -14.60 4.99
C GLN A 561 -29.61 -15.18 3.58
N HIS A 562 -30.49 -16.17 3.44
CA HIS A 562 -30.84 -16.76 2.13
C HIS A 562 -32.34 -16.59 1.87
N PRO A 563 -32.80 -15.42 1.39
CA PRO A 563 -34.22 -15.18 1.20
C PRO A 563 -34.73 -15.82 -0.08
N THR A 564 -36.02 -16.16 -0.07
CA THR A 564 -36.78 -16.45 -1.28
C THR A 564 -37.77 -15.32 -1.51
N HIS A 565 -37.80 -14.76 -2.71
CA HIS A 565 -38.69 -13.65 -3.07
C HIS A 565 -39.52 -13.97 -4.32
N THR A 566 -40.79 -13.57 -4.31
CA THR A 566 -41.70 -13.76 -5.45
C THR A 566 -42.08 -12.40 -6.02
N TYR A 567 -41.73 -12.16 -7.28
CA TYR A 567 -41.97 -10.89 -7.97
C TYR A 567 -43.39 -10.80 -8.53
N ALA A 568 -43.98 -9.61 -8.45
CA ALA A 568 -45.32 -9.35 -8.95
C ALA A 568 -45.40 -9.37 -10.48
N ALA A 569 -44.33 -8.99 -11.18
CA ALA A 569 -44.27 -8.93 -12.64
C ALA A 569 -42.96 -9.55 -13.15
N ASP A 570 -42.98 -9.99 -14.40
CA ASP A 570 -41.79 -10.27 -15.18
C ASP A 570 -41.00 -8.99 -15.45
N GLY A 571 -39.68 -9.12 -15.56
CA GLY A 571 -38.79 -7.99 -15.77
C GLY A 571 -37.42 -8.20 -15.15
N THR A 572 -36.53 -7.23 -15.41
CA THR A 572 -35.21 -7.20 -14.79
C THR A 572 -35.27 -6.26 -13.59
N TYR A 573 -34.85 -6.76 -12.44
CA TYR A 573 -34.82 -6.03 -11.18
C TYR A 573 -33.37 -5.93 -10.71
N THR A 574 -32.93 -4.73 -10.35
CA THR A 574 -31.63 -4.54 -9.71
C THR A 574 -31.78 -4.90 -8.24
N VAL A 575 -31.24 -6.06 -7.85
CA VAL A 575 -31.29 -6.57 -6.48
C VAL A 575 -30.02 -6.15 -5.76
N THR A 576 -30.16 -5.56 -4.57
CA THR A 576 -29.04 -5.14 -3.73
C THR A 576 -29.04 -5.94 -2.42
N LEU A 577 -27.91 -6.57 -2.09
CA LEU A 577 -27.64 -7.12 -0.76
C LEU A 577 -26.71 -6.15 -0.03
N THR A 578 -27.06 -5.78 1.20
CA THR A 578 -26.19 -5.08 2.14
C THR A 578 -25.90 -5.98 3.33
N VAL A 579 -24.63 -6.28 3.60
CA VAL A 579 -24.22 -7.02 4.79
C VAL A 579 -23.58 -6.11 5.83
N THR A 580 -23.74 -6.43 7.11
CA THR A 580 -23.12 -5.72 8.23
C THR A 580 -22.28 -6.67 9.05
N ASN A 581 -21.09 -6.26 9.48
CA ASN A 581 -20.23 -7.08 10.34
C ASN A 581 -20.42 -6.77 11.85
N SER A 582 -19.60 -7.38 12.70
CA SER A 582 -19.61 -7.21 14.16
C SER A 582 -19.12 -5.85 14.66
N THR A 583 -18.43 -5.07 13.80
CA THR A 583 -17.98 -3.70 14.09
C THR A 583 -18.92 -2.62 13.56
N ASN A 584 -20.11 -3.02 13.05
CA ASN A 584 -21.10 -2.17 12.39
C ASN A 584 -20.63 -1.55 11.06
N ASP A 585 -19.59 -2.10 10.44
CA ASP A 585 -19.24 -1.76 9.06
C ASP A 585 -20.20 -2.46 8.10
N THR A 586 -20.58 -1.76 7.03
CA THR A 586 -21.55 -2.24 6.04
C THR A 586 -20.96 -2.21 4.65
N GLU A 587 -21.31 -3.18 3.83
CA GLU A 587 -20.99 -3.18 2.40
C GLU A 587 -22.20 -3.71 1.61
N SER A 588 -22.35 -3.21 0.38
CA SER A 588 -23.48 -3.53 -0.48
C SER A 588 -23.02 -3.96 -1.87
N GLN A 589 -23.68 -4.98 -2.42
CA GLN A 589 -23.48 -5.47 -3.78
C GLN A 589 -24.81 -5.52 -4.52
N SER A 590 -24.82 -5.12 -5.80
CA SER A 590 -26.01 -5.15 -6.66
C SER A 590 -25.83 -6.04 -7.88
N LYS A 591 -26.84 -6.85 -8.22
CA LYS A 591 -26.89 -7.65 -9.45
C LYS A 591 -28.25 -7.49 -10.11
N ASP A 592 -28.26 -7.43 -11.44
CA ASP A 592 -29.50 -7.45 -12.23
C ASP A 592 -30.05 -8.87 -12.32
N VAL A 593 -31.24 -9.08 -11.76
CA VAL A 593 -31.96 -10.36 -11.75
C VAL A 593 -33.08 -10.27 -12.76
N THR A 594 -32.95 -11.04 -13.83
CA THR A 594 -34.05 -11.19 -14.79
C THR A 594 -35.02 -12.21 -14.27
N VAL A 595 -36.22 -11.77 -13.91
CA VAL A 595 -37.36 -12.64 -13.59
C VAL A 595 -38.05 -12.97 -14.90
N PRO A 596 -37.85 -14.18 -15.43
CA PRO A 596 -38.40 -14.56 -16.71
C PRO A 596 -39.93 -14.56 -16.61
N GLY A 597 -40.57 -13.90 -17.58
CA GLY A 597 -41.97 -14.15 -17.85
C GLY A 597 -42.17 -15.60 -18.32
N PRO A 598 -43.41 -16.10 -18.31
CA PRO A 598 -43.69 -17.32 -19.04
C PRO A 598 -43.15 -17.15 -20.48
N PRO A 599 -42.52 -18.19 -21.07
CA PRO A 599 -42.02 -18.11 -22.44
C PRO A 599 -43.10 -17.53 -23.37
N PRO A 600 -42.72 -16.71 -24.37
CA PRO A 600 -43.67 -16.03 -25.23
C PRO A 600 -44.66 -17.06 -25.76
N ALA A 601 -45.94 -16.88 -25.41
CA ALA A 601 -47.01 -17.76 -25.85
C ALA A 601 -47.04 -17.76 -27.39
N VAL A 602 -46.49 -18.81 -28.00
CA VAL A 602 -46.72 -19.09 -29.42
C VAL A 602 -48.15 -19.64 -29.51
N GLY A 603 -49.13 -18.76 -29.72
CA GLY A 603 -50.52 -19.20 -29.85
C GLY A 603 -51.62 -18.14 -29.80
N PHE A 604 -51.53 -17.12 -30.66
CA PHE A 604 -52.61 -16.19 -31.11
C PHE A 604 -53.24 -15.17 -30.13
N ASN A 605 -53.18 -13.90 -30.57
CA ASN A 605 -53.82 -12.70 -30.01
C ASN A 605 -55.31 -12.50 -30.44
N GLU A 606 -56.06 -13.56 -30.73
CA GLU A 606 -57.47 -13.40 -31.12
C GLU A 606 -58.42 -13.53 -29.92
N ILE A 607 -58.82 -12.38 -29.37
CA ILE A 607 -60.04 -12.26 -28.57
C ILE A 607 -61.21 -12.56 -29.51
N PHE A 608 -61.75 -13.78 -29.46
CA PHE A 608 -63.01 -14.10 -30.10
C PHE A 608 -64.17 -13.83 -29.13
N PRO A 609 -64.94 -12.74 -29.29
CA PRO A 609 -66.24 -12.63 -28.67
C PRO A 609 -67.14 -13.70 -29.30
N SER A 610 -67.21 -14.88 -28.68
CA SER A 610 -68.24 -15.85 -29.00
C SER A 610 -69.33 -15.76 -27.94
N THR A 611 -70.51 -15.33 -28.33
CA THR A 611 -71.74 -15.76 -27.65
C THR A 611 -71.88 -17.24 -27.95
N SER A 612 -71.59 -18.11 -26.98
CA SER A 612 -71.97 -19.51 -27.09
C SER A 612 -73.48 -19.59 -27.27
N TYR A 613 -73.93 -20.03 -28.45
CA TYR A 613 -75.29 -20.51 -28.66
C TYR A 613 -75.48 -21.95 -28.13
N SER A 614 -74.43 -22.53 -27.52
CA SER A 614 -74.43 -23.91 -27.02
C SER A 614 -74.75 -23.94 -25.52
N ILE A 615 -75.46 -24.98 -25.10
CA ILE A 615 -75.84 -25.24 -23.71
C ILE A 615 -74.65 -25.56 -22.78
N TYR A 616 -73.41 -25.52 -23.27
CA TYR A 616 -72.17 -25.97 -22.61
C TYR A 616 -71.35 -24.79 -22.05
N ARG A 617 -71.68 -24.34 -20.84
CA ARG A 617 -71.20 -23.04 -20.27
C ARG A 617 -69.81 -23.05 -19.61
N ARG A 618 -69.08 -24.17 -19.65
CA ARG A 618 -67.79 -24.37 -18.95
C ARG A 618 -66.67 -24.92 -19.85
N ALA A 619 -66.79 -24.76 -21.17
CA ALA A 619 -65.79 -25.22 -22.13
C ALA A 619 -65.76 -24.34 -23.38
N MET A 620 -64.59 -24.08 -23.95
CA MET A 620 -64.39 -23.32 -25.20
C MET A 620 -63.80 -24.21 -26.29
N PRO A 621 -64.38 -24.26 -27.51
CA PRO A 621 -63.82 -25.01 -28.61
C PRO A 621 -62.65 -24.27 -29.25
N PHE A 622 -61.61 -25.01 -29.64
CA PHE A 622 -60.44 -24.53 -30.38
C PHE A 622 -60.13 -25.51 -31.50
N THR A 623 -60.06 -25.03 -32.74
CA THR A 623 -59.57 -25.85 -33.86
C THR A 623 -58.06 -25.72 -33.95
N MET A 624 -57.34 -26.84 -33.79
CA MET A 624 -55.90 -26.87 -33.82
C MET A 624 -55.38 -26.53 -35.22
N PRO A 625 -54.48 -25.55 -35.38
CA PRO A 625 -53.97 -25.18 -36.71
C PRO A 625 -53.04 -26.23 -37.31
N GLN A 626 -52.30 -26.94 -36.46
CA GLN A 626 -51.38 -28.02 -36.82
C GLN A 626 -51.29 -29.05 -35.68
N THR A 627 -50.58 -30.15 -35.90
CA THR A 627 -50.37 -31.17 -34.88
C THR A 627 -49.40 -30.65 -33.83
N GLY A 628 -49.57 -31.01 -32.56
CA GLY A 628 -48.63 -30.64 -31.50
C GLY A 628 -49.12 -31.07 -30.12
N THR A 629 -48.48 -30.56 -29.09
CA THR A 629 -48.67 -30.99 -27.71
C THR A 629 -49.14 -29.82 -26.84
N ILE A 630 -50.09 -30.09 -25.96
CA ILE A 630 -50.55 -29.15 -24.93
C ILE A 630 -50.02 -29.63 -23.58
N SER A 631 -49.20 -28.82 -22.92
CA SER A 631 -48.60 -29.15 -21.62
C SER A 631 -49.33 -28.50 -20.44
N SER A 632 -49.88 -27.30 -20.63
CA SER A 632 -50.56 -26.55 -19.57
C SER A 632 -51.72 -25.71 -20.10
N VAL A 633 -52.63 -25.35 -19.19
CA VAL A 633 -53.80 -24.51 -19.47
C VAL A 633 -53.76 -23.29 -18.58
N THR A 634 -54.09 -22.13 -19.12
CA THR A 634 -54.00 -20.84 -18.44
C THR A 634 -55.32 -20.12 -18.48
N MET A 635 -55.69 -19.50 -17.36
CA MET A 635 -56.92 -18.74 -17.22
C MET A 635 -56.67 -17.42 -16.48
N TYR A 636 -57.29 -16.34 -16.96
CA TYR A 636 -57.27 -15.06 -16.26
C TYR A 636 -58.35 -15.01 -15.19
N HIS A 637 -58.02 -14.50 -14.00
CA HIS A 637 -58.96 -14.20 -12.93
C HIS A 637 -58.62 -12.89 -12.22
N GLU A 638 -59.60 -12.21 -11.60
CA GLU A 638 -59.34 -10.88 -10.99
C GLU A 638 -59.16 -10.87 -9.47
N ALA A 639 -59.32 -12.02 -8.83
CA ALA A 639 -59.00 -12.36 -7.42
C ALA A 639 -59.90 -13.53 -7.06
N GLY A 640 -59.44 -14.54 -6.32
CA GLY A 640 -60.25 -15.72 -6.00
C GLY A 640 -60.01 -16.37 -4.63
N SER A 641 -60.85 -17.34 -4.31
CA SER A 641 -60.65 -18.28 -3.20
C SER A 641 -61.18 -19.65 -3.59
N GLY A 642 -60.56 -20.72 -3.08
CA GLY A 642 -60.86 -22.11 -3.44
C GLY A 642 -59.80 -22.70 -4.36
N SER A 643 -60.10 -23.82 -5.01
CA SER A 643 -59.23 -24.46 -6.00
C SER A 643 -59.87 -24.50 -7.38
N MET A 644 -59.07 -24.52 -8.44
CA MET A 644 -59.51 -24.72 -9.82
C MET A 644 -58.90 -26.00 -10.41
N ILE A 645 -59.64 -26.60 -11.33
CA ILE A 645 -59.22 -27.71 -12.18
C ILE A 645 -59.52 -27.32 -13.63
N LEU A 646 -58.53 -27.40 -14.50
CA LEU A 646 -58.65 -27.16 -15.94
C LEU A 646 -58.55 -28.49 -16.70
N GLY A 647 -59.11 -28.56 -17.90
CA GLY A 647 -59.09 -29.78 -18.68
C GLY A 647 -59.15 -29.54 -20.18
N VAL A 648 -58.61 -30.48 -20.93
CA VAL A 648 -58.63 -30.53 -22.39
C VAL A 648 -59.50 -31.71 -22.81
N TYR A 649 -60.43 -31.48 -23.72
CA TYR A 649 -61.36 -32.48 -24.24
C TYR A 649 -61.33 -32.51 -25.77
N ASP A 650 -61.63 -33.65 -26.39
CA ASP A 650 -61.94 -33.71 -27.82
C ASP A 650 -63.44 -33.45 -28.06
N GLY A 651 -63.84 -33.36 -29.33
CA GLY A 651 -65.24 -33.51 -29.72
C GLY A 651 -65.70 -32.54 -30.82
N GLU A 652 -66.53 -33.05 -31.73
CA GLU A 652 -67.15 -32.26 -32.79
C GLU A 652 -68.48 -31.65 -32.31
N GLY A 653 -68.53 -30.32 -32.25
CA GLY A 653 -69.74 -29.57 -31.86
C GLY A 653 -70.03 -29.52 -30.34
N MET A 654 -69.54 -30.48 -29.56
CA MET A 654 -69.55 -30.47 -28.08
C MET A 654 -68.34 -31.23 -27.50
N PRO A 655 -67.89 -30.90 -26.26
CA PRO A 655 -66.86 -31.70 -25.57
C PRO A 655 -67.32 -33.15 -25.37
N ALA A 656 -66.44 -34.12 -25.62
CA ALA A 656 -66.71 -35.55 -25.51
C ALA A 656 -65.75 -36.26 -24.54
N ASN A 657 -64.55 -36.66 -24.98
CA ASN A 657 -63.59 -37.39 -24.17
C ASN A 657 -62.57 -36.44 -23.55
N ARG A 658 -62.26 -36.63 -22.26
CA ARG A 658 -61.19 -35.88 -21.59
C ARG A 658 -59.84 -36.38 -22.06
N LEU A 659 -59.10 -35.52 -22.73
CA LEU A 659 -57.73 -35.78 -23.17
C LEU A 659 -56.72 -35.51 -22.06
N GLY A 660 -56.94 -34.45 -21.27
CA GLY A 660 -56.07 -34.08 -20.14
C GLY A 660 -56.78 -33.27 -19.07
N VAL A 661 -56.16 -33.20 -17.90
CA VAL A 661 -56.68 -32.48 -16.73
C VAL A 661 -55.51 -31.96 -15.90
N THR A 662 -55.69 -30.83 -15.24
CA THR A 662 -54.72 -30.31 -14.26
C THR A 662 -54.96 -30.93 -12.88
N PRO A 663 -54.00 -30.86 -11.95
CA PRO A 663 -54.30 -31.04 -10.53
C PRO A 663 -55.29 -29.96 -10.04
N SER A 664 -55.87 -30.19 -8.86
CA SER A 664 -56.67 -29.18 -8.14
C SER A 664 -55.71 -28.14 -7.53
N THR A 665 -55.71 -26.94 -8.09
CA THR A 665 -54.74 -25.88 -7.76
C THR A 665 -55.45 -24.70 -7.09
N PRO A 666 -54.97 -24.19 -5.95
CA PRO A 666 -55.53 -23.00 -5.31
C PRO A 666 -55.58 -21.81 -6.27
N VAL A 667 -56.69 -21.07 -6.29
CA VAL A 667 -56.81 -19.84 -7.09
C VAL A 667 -56.03 -18.72 -6.41
N ASP A 668 -55.23 -17.98 -7.17
CA ASP A 668 -54.45 -16.88 -6.62
C ASP A 668 -55.35 -15.72 -6.11
N PHE A 669 -54.90 -15.05 -5.05
CA PHE A 669 -55.68 -14.00 -4.38
C PHE A 669 -55.71 -12.67 -5.15
N ALA A 670 -54.81 -12.48 -6.13
CA ALA A 670 -54.67 -11.26 -6.93
C ALA A 670 -55.23 -11.41 -8.35
N ALA A 671 -55.37 -10.29 -9.05
CA ALA A 671 -55.82 -10.27 -10.45
C ALA A 671 -54.65 -10.60 -11.40
N ASP A 672 -54.60 -11.80 -11.95
CA ASP A 672 -53.60 -12.16 -12.96
C ASP A 672 -54.02 -13.42 -13.76
N TRP A 673 -53.19 -13.79 -14.74
CA TRP A 673 -53.19 -15.09 -15.39
C TRP A 673 -52.60 -16.15 -14.47
N GLN A 674 -53.28 -17.28 -14.34
CA GLN A 674 -52.78 -18.45 -13.62
C GLN A 674 -52.64 -19.64 -14.59
N THR A 675 -51.41 -20.10 -14.78
CA THR A 675 -51.06 -21.26 -15.62
C THR A 675 -50.99 -22.50 -14.77
N ILE A 676 -51.62 -23.59 -15.21
CA ILE A 676 -51.58 -24.87 -14.50
C ILE A 676 -51.25 -25.99 -15.49
N ASP A 677 -50.19 -26.73 -15.17
CA ASP A 677 -49.76 -27.89 -15.95
C ASP A 677 -50.81 -29.00 -15.92
N LEU A 678 -51.00 -29.64 -17.07
CA LEU A 678 -51.77 -30.86 -17.14
C LEU A 678 -51.00 -31.97 -16.43
N THR A 679 -51.73 -32.84 -15.72
CA THR A 679 -51.16 -34.03 -15.07
C THR A 679 -50.43 -34.93 -16.07
N ASN A 680 -50.85 -34.93 -17.33
CA ASN A 680 -50.11 -35.47 -18.45
C ASN A 680 -50.32 -34.55 -19.66
N ALA A 681 -49.26 -34.29 -20.42
CA ALA A 681 -49.34 -33.54 -21.67
C ALA A 681 -50.29 -34.23 -22.66
N VAL A 682 -50.98 -33.43 -23.47
CA VAL A 682 -52.02 -33.88 -24.39
C VAL A 682 -51.59 -33.65 -25.81
N PHE A 683 -51.42 -34.75 -26.56
CA PHE A 683 -51.17 -34.69 -27.99
C PHE A 683 -52.46 -34.42 -28.76
N VAL A 684 -52.42 -33.47 -29.68
CA VAL A 684 -53.58 -33.02 -30.47
C VAL A 684 -53.21 -32.91 -31.95
N GLN A 685 -54.08 -33.38 -32.83
CA GLN A 685 -53.82 -33.37 -34.27
C GLN A 685 -54.26 -32.05 -34.92
N GLY A 686 -53.51 -31.60 -35.92
CA GLY A 686 -53.87 -30.45 -36.74
C GLY A 686 -55.22 -30.64 -37.43
N GLY A 687 -56.04 -29.60 -37.42
CA GLY A 687 -57.40 -29.57 -37.94
C GLY A 687 -58.47 -30.14 -36.99
N THR A 688 -58.11 -30.74 -35.86
CA THR A 688 -59.09 -31.24 -34.88
C THR A 688 -59.62 -30.12 -34.00
N THR A 689 -60.89 -30.22 -33.58
CA THR A 689 -61.45 -29.31 -32.56
C THR A 689 -61.30 -29.94 -31.19
N ILE A 690 -60.63 -29.24 -30.29
CA ILE A 690 -60.53 -29.55 -28.87
C ILE A 690 -61.38 -28.57 -28.06
N TRP A 691 -61.58 -28.86 -26.78
CA TRP A 691 -62.33 -28.01 -25.86
C TRP A 691 -61.52 -27.79 -24.59
N LEU A 692 -61.22 -26.53 -24.25
CA LEU A 692 -60.62 -26.16 -22.96
C LEU A 692 -61.75 -25.90 -21.96
N ALA A 693 -61.77 -26.67 -20.88
CA ALA A 693 -62.81 -26.66 -19.86
C ALA A 693 -62.25 -26.35 -18.47
N TRP A 694 -63.10 -25.90 -17.56
CA TRP A 694 -62.70 -25.59 -16.18
C TRP A 694 -63.78 -25.92 -15.13
N VAL A 695 -63.34 -26.15 -13.89
CA VAL A 695 -64.15 -26.42 -12.71
C VAL A 695 -63.51 -25.74 -11.49
N TYR A 696 -64.31 -25.10 -10.63
CA TYR A 696 -63.84 -24.56 -9.34
C TYR A 696 -64.40 -25.41 -8.19
N GLU A 697 -63.54 -25.84 -7.27
CA GLU A 697 -63.90 -26.64 -6.09
C GLU A 697 -63.97 -25.77 -4.83
N ASN A 698 -65.09 -25.87 -4.10
CA ASN A 698 -65.37 -25.29 -2.77
C ASN A 698 -65.13 -23.77 -2.59
N ASN A 699 -66.27 -23.04 -2.55
CA ASN A 699 -66.46 -21.65 -2.10
C ASN A 699 -65.86 -20.53 -2.98
N PRO A 700 -66.56 -20.12 -4.06
CA PRO A 700 -65.90 -19.33 -5.09
C PRO A 700 -65.83 -17.82 -4.76
N GLY A 701 -64.66 -17.30 -4.42
CA GLY A 701 -64.47 -15.87 -4.18
C GLY A 701 -64.23 -15.05 -5.45
N VAL A 702 -64.29 -15.68 -6.64
CA VAL A 702 -63.69 -15.11 -7.84
C VAL A 702 -64.45 -13.88 -8.36
N ALA A 703 -63.84 -12.70 -8.24
CA ALA A 703 -64.36 -11.44 -8.76
C ALA A 703 -63.94 -11.25 -10.23
N TYR A 704 -64.76 -10.52 -10.98
CA TYR A 704 -64.50 -10.15 -12.39
C TYR A 704 -65.04 -8.73 -12.63
N LYS A 705 -64.46 -7.98 -13.59
CA LYS A 705 -64.67 -6.55 -13.78
C LYS A 705 -65.95 -6.31 -14.57
N ALA A 706 -66.72 -5.30 -14.23
CA ALA A 706 -67.86 -4.91 -15.06
C ALA A 706 -67.35 -4.50 -16.47
N GLY A 707 -67.74 -5.27 -17.49
CA GLY A 707 -67.18 -5.22 -18.85
C GLY A 707 -66.48 -6.53 -19.30
N THR A 708 -66.26 -7.44 -18.36
CA THR A 708 -65.56 -8.73 -18.46
C THR A 708 -66.04 -9.58 -17.28
N PRO A 709 -67.14 -10.33 -17.38
CA PRO A 709 -67.91 -10.75 -16.19
C PRO A 709 -67.58 -12.21 -15.79
N GLY A 710 -67.81 -12.75 -14.57
CA GLY A 710 -68.84 -12.55 -13.54
C GLY A 710 -69.56 -13.91 -13.27
N ARG A 711 -69.55 -14.40 -12.03
CA ARG A 711 -69.64 -15.82 -11.57
C ARG A 711 -71.01 -16.58 -11.62
N VAL A 712 -70.96 -17.93 -11.67
CA VAL A 712 -71.98 -18.88 -11.15
C VAL A 712 -71.31 -20.03 -10.37
N GLU A 713 -71.83 -20.37 -9.18
CA GLU A 713 -71.40 -21.48 -8.31
C GLU A 713 -71.72 -22.88 -8.88
N SER A 714 -70.83 -23.85 -8.62
CA SER A 714 -71.14 -25.29 -8.67
C SER A 714 -70.98 -25.86 -7.25
N PRO A 715 -72.00 -26.53 -6.68
CA PRO A 715 -71.88 -27.18 -5.37
C PRO A 715 -71.32 -28.61 -5.43
N GLU A 716 -70.86 -29.09 -6.58
CA GLU A 716 -70.46 -30.49 -6.79
C GLU A 716 -68.95 -30.69 -6.73
N THR A 717 -68.48 -31.61 -5.88
CA THR A 717 -67.11 -32.14 -5.83
C THR A 717 -66.92 -33.23 -6.88
N TRP A 718 -65.80 -33.20 -7.61
CA TRP A 718 -65.62 -34.01 -8.82
C TRP A 718 -64.90 -35.34 -8.54
N ALA A 719 -65.58 -36.47 -8.77
CA ALA A 719 -64.96 -37.80 -8.76
C ALA A 719 -65.20 -38.51 -10.11
N GLY A 720 -64.18 -38.58 -10.97
CA GLY A 720 -64.04 -39.66 -11.95
C GLY A 720 -64.74 -39.54 -13.32
N GLY A 721 -65.24 -38.38 -13.75
CA GLY A 721 -65.81 -38.21 -15.10
C GLY A 721 -66.73 -36.98 -15.22
N MET A 722 -66.82 -36.36 -16.40
CA MET A 722 -67.53 -35.08 -16.62
C MET A 722 -69.05 -35.22 -16.30
N PRO A 723 -69.69 -34.29 -15.57
CA PRO A 723 -71.13 -34.38 -15.28
C PRO A 723 -71.96 -34.06 -16.53
N ASP A 724 -72.88 -34.96 -16.86
CA ASP A 724 -73.99 -34.70 -17.79
C ASP A 724 -75.28 -34.51 -16.96
N PRO A 725 -76.14 -33.49 -17.20
CA PRO A 725 -76.04 -32.42 -18.18
C PRO A 725 -75.82 -31.04 -17.54
N PHE A 726 -74.84 -30.32 -18.07
CA PHE A 726 -74.59 -28.89 -17.99
C PHE A 726 -75.78 -28.05 -17.47
N GLY A 727 -75.59 -27.44 -16.29
CA GLY A 727 -76.64 -26.80 -15.51
C GLY A 727 -77.44 -25.69 -16.23
N THR A 728 -78.75 -25.68 -15.99
CA THR A 728 -79.70 -24.71 -16.52
C THR A 728 -79.73 -23.43 -15.68
N GLY A 729 -79.02 -22.38 -16.10
CA GLY A 729 -79.08 -21.04 -15.50
C GLY A 729 -79.69 -19.99 -16.45
N THR A 730 -80.18 -18.87 -15.94
CA THR A 730 -80.78 -17.80 -16.77
C THR A 730 -79.77 -17.06 -17.65
N GLN A 731 -80.31 -16.45 -18.72
CA GLN A 731 -79.68 -15.99 -19.96
C GLN A 731 -79.15 -14.54 -19.88
N VAL A 732 -78.10 -14.29 -19.12
CA VAL A 732 -77.40 -12.99 -19.14
C VAL A 732 -75.91 -13.26 -19.36
N ASP A 733 -75.28 -12.49 -20.24
CA ASP A 733 -74.06 -12.80 -21.02
C ASP A 733 -72.74 -12.86 -20.20
N TYR A 734 -71.84 -13.81 -20.50
CA TYR A 734 -70.49 -13.86 -19.88
C TYR A 734 -69.36 -14.26 -20.86
N ILE A 735 -68.21 -13.55 -20.80
CA ILE A 735 -66.99 -13.73 -21.62
C ILE A 735 -65.82 -14.04 -20.66
N TYR A 736 -65.09 -15.13 -20.90
CA TYR A 736 -63.89 -15.56 -20.16
C TYR A 736 -62.73 -15.78 -21.15
N SER A 737 -61.49 -15.67 -20.68
CA SER A 737 -60.29 -15.94 -21.47
C SER A 737 -59.53 -17.13 -20.89
N ILE A 738 -59.43 -18.19 -21.69
CA ILE A 738 -58.67 -19.41 -21.40
C ILE A 738 -57.83 -19.73 -22.62
N PHE A 739 -56.56 -20.04 -22.41
CA PHE A 739 -55.65 -20.49 -23.45
C PHE A 739 -54.85 -21.69 -22.96
N ALA A 740 -54.16 -22.36 -23.88
CA ALA A 740 -53.31 -23.49 -23.55
C ALA A 740 -51.92 -23.25 -24.15
N TYR A 741 -50.88 -23.66 -23.44
CA TYR A 741 -49.53 -23.69 -24.00
C TYR A 741 -49.47 -24.83 -24.99
N TYR A 742 -49.31 -24.48 -26.26
CA TYR A 742 -49.32 -25.39 -27.38
C TYR A 742 -47.97 -25.30 -28.09
N ILE A 743 -47.28 -26.44 -28.16
CA ILE A 743 -46.02 -26.57 -28.88
C ILE A 743 -46.33 -27.33 -30.19
N PRO A 744 -46.20 -26.68 -31.35
CA PRO A 744 -46.29 -27.37 -32.63
C PRO A 744 -45.33 -28.55 -32.73
N GLU A 745 -45.78 -29.65 -33.35
CA GLU A 745 -44.90 -30.77 -33.68
C GLU A 745 -43.77 -30.28 -34.62
N GLY A 746 -42.54 -30.25 -34.11
CA GLY A 746 -41.34 -29.85 -34.87
C GLY A 746 -40.58 -28.62 -34.35
N GLU A 747 -41.05 -27.93 -33.31
CA GLU A 747 -40.25 -26.90 -32.59
C GLU A 747 -39.82 -27.46 -31.24
N ASN A 748 -38.51 -27.61 -31.05
CA ASN A 748 -37.89 -28.05 -29.80
C ASN A 748 -37.53 -26.82 -28.96
N LEU A 749 -37.99 -26.74 -27.72
CA LEU A 749 -37.52 -25.75 -26.76
C LEU A 749 -36.20 -26.25 -26.16
N PRO A 750 -35.14 -25.44 -26.12
CA PRO A 750 -33.91 -25.86 -25.48
C PRO A 750 -34.14 -26.13 -23.98
N PRO A 751 -33.38 -27.08 -23.39
CA PRO A 751 -33.41 -27.32 -21.95
C PRO A 751 -32.94 -26.07 -21.19
N THR A 752 -33.16 -26.02 -19.88
CA THR A 752 -32.58 -25.01 -18.99
C THR A 752 -31.54 -25.67 -18.08
N ALA A 753 -30.28 -25.30 -18.28
CA ALA A 753 -29.13 -25.84 -17.56
C ALA A 753 -29.03 -25.25 -16.15
N ASN A 754 -28.81 -26.09 -15.13
CA ASN A 754 -28.48 -25.63 -13.78
C ASN A 754 -27.76 -26.71 -12.96
N PHE A 755 -26.95 -26.32 -11.98
CA PHE A 755 -26.30 -27.26 -11.06
C PHE A 755 -25.97 -26.67 -9.69
N THR A 756 -25.70 -27.53 -8.71
CA THR A 756 -25.11 -27.19 -7.40
C THR A 756 -23.80 -27.93 -7.19
N TYR A 757 -23.00 -27.51 -6.21
CA TYR A 757 -21.74 -28.17 -5.88
C TYR A 757 -21.40 -28.06 -4.38
N THR A 758 -20.52 -28.95 -3.91
CA THR A 758 -19.85 -28.87 -2.60
C THR A 758 -18.37 -29.11 -2.77
N THR A 759 -17.53 -28.43 -2.00
CA THR A 759 -16.08 -28.62 -2.03
C THR A 759 -15.56 -29.21 -0.73
N ASN A 760 -14.56 -30.07 -0.84
CA ASN A 760 -13.76 -30.59 0.25
C ASN A 760 -12.31 -30.63 -0.20
N ASP A 761 -11.51 -29.70 0.33
CA ASP A 761 -10.18 -29.40 -0.15
C ASP A 761 -10.20 -29.16 -1.68
N LEU A 762 -9.26 -29.79 -2.40
CA LEU A 762 -9.13 -29.71 -3.86
C LEU A 762 -10.20 -30.51 -4.63
N THR A 763 -11.20 -31.10 -3.97
CA THR A 763 -12.23 -31.92 -4.62
C THR A 763 -13.59 -31.25 -4.58
N ALA A 764 -14.26 -31.17 -5.73
CA ALA A 764 -15.62 -30.67 -5.88
C ALA A 764 -16.56 -31.79 -6.34
N ASP A 765 -17.69 -31.93 -5.64
CA ASP A 765 -18.80 -32.81 -6.00
C ASP A 765 -19.93 -31.98 -6.64
N PHE A 766 -20.33 -32.33 -7.86
CA PHE A 766 -21.33 -31.59 -8.64
C PHE A 766 -22.66 -32.33 -8.74
N THR A 767 -23.76 -31.59 -8.63
CA THR A 767 -25.12 -32.11 -8.79
C THR A 767 -25.89 -31.32 -9.85
N ASP A 768 -26.13 -31.94 -11.03
CA ASP A 768 -27.08 -31.44 -12.02
C ASP A 768 -28.50 -31.24 -11.46
N THR A 769 -29.12 -30.12 -11.86
CA THR A 769 -30.50 -29.73 -11.53
C THR A 769 -31.25 -29.19 -12.76
N SER A 770 -30.73 -29.49 -13.96
CA SER A 770 -31.29 -29.01 -15.23
C SER A 770 -32.67 -29.59 -15.52
N VAL A 771 -33.48 -28.85 -16.27
CA VAL A 771 -34.85 -29.24 -16.65
C VAL A 771 -35.06 -29.06 -18.14
N ASP A 772 -35.93 -29.89 -18.70
CA ASP A 772 -36.43 -29.74 -20.06
C ASP A 772 -37.96 -29.82 -20.00
N TYR A 773 -38.64 -28.85 -20.62
CA TYR A 773 -40.07 -28.63 -20.45
C TYR A 773 -40.92 -29.32 -21.52
N ASP A 774 -40.36 -29.60 -22.69
CA ASP A 774 -41.01 -30.33 -23.78
C ASP A 774 -40.36 -31.67 -24.09
N GLY A 775 -39.22 -31.96 -23.48
CA GLY A 775 -38.52 -33.24 -23.59
C GLY A 775 -37.90 -33.76 -22.28
N THR A 776 -36.71 -34.31 -22.43
CA THR A 776 -35.84 -34.86 -21.41
C THR A 776 -34.39 -34.49 -21.73
N VAL A 777 -33.62 -34.10 -20.72
CA VAL A 777 -32.16 -33.99 -20.85
C VAL A 777 -31.55 -35.38 -21.06
N VAL A 778 -30.82 -35.58 -22.16
CA VAL A 778 -30.18 -36.85 -22.53
C VAL A 778 -28.66 -36.82 -22.49
N SER A 779 -28.05 -35.63 -22.42
CA SER A 779 -26.59 -35.50 -22.38
C SER A 779 -26.13 -34.33 -21.52
N TRP A 780 -25.01 -34.53 -20.81
CA TRP A 780 -24.33 -33.53 -19.99
C TRP A 780 -22.90 -33.40 -20.48
N HIS A 781 -22.40 -32.18 -20.56
CA HIS A 781 -21.01 -31.88 -20.84
C HIS A 781 -20.52 -30.84 -19.83
N TRP A 782 -19.61 -31.29 -18.96
CA TRP A 782 -18.96 -30.44 -17.97
C TRP A 782 -17.59 -30.02 -18.49
N ASN A 783 -17.27 -28.75 -18.33
CA ASN A 783 -15.92 -28.21 -18.40
C ASN A 783 -15.58 -27.62 -17.04
N PHE A 784 -14.56 -28.15 -16.37
CA PHE A 784 -14.23 -27.76 -15.00
C PHE A 784 -13.38 -26.50 -14.90
N GLY A 785 -13.04 -25.86 -16.03
CA GLY A 785 -12.24 -24.63 -16.05
C GLY A 785 -10.73 -24.85 -15.93
N ASP A 786 -10.28 -26.09 -15.70
CA ASP A 786 -8.87 -26.49 -15.60
C ASP A 786 -8.37 -27.30 -16.82
N GLY A 787 -9.17 -27.31 -17.89
CA GLY A 787 -8.94 -28.10 -19.11
C GLY A 787 -9.48 -29.53 -19.05
N ASN A 788 -9.97 -30.01 -17.90
CA ASN A 788 -10.64 -31.30 -17.78
C ASN A 788 -12.15 -31.18 -18.04
N THR A 789 -12.75 -32.30 -18.47
CA THR A 789 -14.17 -32.38 -18.82
C THR A 789 -14.81 -33.66 -18.29
N SER A 790 -16.14 -33.67 -18.17
CA SER A 790 -16.92 -34.87 -17.84
C SER A 790 -18.21 -34.94 -18.64
N THR A 791 -18.76 -36.15 -18.76
CA THR A 791 -20.09 -36.40 -19.36
C THR A 791 -21.06 -37.09 -18.39
N GLN A 792 -20.66 -37.25 -17.13
CA GLN A 792 -21.53 -37.78 -16.09
C GLN A 792 -22.55 -36.72 -15.69
N GLN A 793 -23.75 -37.14 -15.30
CA GLN A 793 -24.78 -36.22 -14.79
C GLN A 793 -24.36 -35.56 -13.47
N HIS A 794 -23.72 -36.32 -12.56
CA HIS A 794 -23.24 -35.83 -11.26
C HIS A 794 -21.76 -36.20 -11.11
N PRO A 795 -20.82 -35.43 -11.70
CA PRO A 795 -19.41 -35.74 -11.61
C PRO A 795 -18.82 -35.30 -10.26
N THR A 796 -17.74 -35.97 -9.87
CA THR A 796 -16.78 -35.49 -8.88
C THR A 796 -15.49 -35.13 -9.63
N HIS A 797 -14.89 -33.99 -9.31
CA HIS A 797 -13.63 -33.54 -9.90
C HIS A 797 -12.64 -33.12 -8.84
N THR A 798 -11.37 -33.47 -9.02
CA THR A 798 -10.27 -33.06 -8.15
C THR A 798 -9.30 -32.18 -8.93
N TYR A 799 -9.14 -30.94 -8.46
CA TYR A 799 -8.24 -29.97 -9.05
C TYR A 799 -6.80 -30.20 -8.60
N ALA A 800 -5.85 -29.88 -9.48
CA ALA A 800 -4.42 -30.08 -9.20
C ALA A 800 -3.81 -28.96 -8.36
N VAL A 801 -4.39 -27.77 -8.45
CA VAL A 801 -3.97 -26.54 -7.77
C VAL A 801 -5.23 -25.96 -7.11
N ASP A 802 -5.04 -25.21 -6.05
CA ASP A 802 -6.07 -24.38 -5.45
C ASP A 802 -6.46 -23.22 -6.36
N GLY A 803 -7.65 -22.67 -6.15
CA GLY A 803 -8.14 -21.52 -6.90
C GLY A 803 -9.63 -21.58 -7.19
N THR A 804 -10.10 -20.54 -7.87
CA THR A 804 -11.47 -20.42 -8.37
C THR A 804 -11.52 -20.80 -9.84
N TYR A 805 -12.35 -21.78 -10.17
CA TYR A 805 -12.50 -22.30 -11.51
C TYR A 805 -13.91 -22.01 -12.04
N MET A 806 -14.00 -21.43 -13.25
CA MET A 806 -15.28 -21.23 -13.94
C MET A 806 -15.77 -22.57 -14.52
N VAL A 807 -16.66 -23.24 -13.80
CA VAL A 807 -17.23 -24.53 -14.20
C VAL A 807 -18.45 -24.31 -15.07
N THR A 808 -18.42 -24.88 -16.27
CA THR A 808 -19.51 -24.79 -17.25
C THR A 808 -20.19 -26.15 -17.43
N LEU A 809 -21.50 -26.20 -17.25
CA LEU A 809 -22.35 -27.33 -17.63
C LEU A 809 -23.11 -26.97 -18.89
N THR A 810 -22.98 -27.78 -19.95
CA THR A 810 -23.86 -27.76 -21.12
C THR A 810 -24.72 -29.01 -21.13
N VAL A 811 -26.04 -28.85 -21.12
CA VAL A 811 -26.99 -29.97 -21.26
C VAL A 811 -27.56 -30.03 -22.66
N THR A 812 -27.97 -31.22 -23.10
CA THR A 812 -28.64 -31.46 -24.39
C THR A 812 -29.90 -32.27 -24.18
N ASP A 813 -30.99 -31.88 -24.82
CA ASP A 813 -32.26 -32.60 -24.80
C ASP A 813 -32.32 -33.77 -25.83
N ASN A 814 -33.42 -34.53 -25.80
CA ASN A 814 -33.66 -35.66 -26.70
C ASN A 814 -33.90 -35.27 -28.17
N GLU A 815 -34.11 -34.00 -28.47
CA GLU A 815 -34.25 -33.45 -29.82
C GLU A 815 -32.96 -32.77 -30.34
N GLY A 816 -31.93 -32.64 -29.48
CA GLY A 816 -30.61 -32.12 -29.79
C GLY A 816 -30.38 -30.63 -29.53
N ALA A 817 -31.30 -29.89 -28.90
CA ALA A 817 -30.99 -28.52 -28.48
C ALA A 817 -30.21 -28.50 -27.15
N THR A 818 -29.48 -27.40 -26.93
CA THR A 818 -28.48 -27.30 -25.88
C THR A 818 -28.59 -26.00 -25.11
N ASP A 819 -28.28 -26.04 -23.82
CA ASP A 819 -28.18 -24.85 -22.99
C ASP A 819 -26.95 -24.93 -22.07
N PRO A 820 -26.11 -23.87 -22.02
CA PRO A 820 -24.97 -23.80 -21.13
C PRO A 820 -25.23 -22.91 -19.89
N ILE A 821 -24.64 -23.27 -18.75
CA ILE A 821 -24.57 -22.46 -17.53
C ILE A 821 -23.16 -22.52 -16.93
N SER A 822 -22.66 -21.40 -16.41
CA SER A 822 -21.34 -21.30 -15.76
C SER A 822 -21.46 -20.82 -14.31
N LYS A 823 -20.68 -21.39 -13.39
CA LYS A 823 -20.55 -20.94 -12.00
C LYS A 823 -19.10 -21.02 -11.54
N ASP A 824 -18.70 -20.09 -10.67
CA ASP A 824 -17.38 -20.10 -10.04
C ASP A 824 -17.31 -21.14 -8.92
N VAL A 825 -16.26 -21.95 -8.91
CA VAL A 825 -16.05 -23.02 -7.92
C VAL A 825 -14.67 -22.85 -7.31
N THR A 826 -14.63 -22.46 -6.03
CA THR A 826 -13.39 -22.29 -5.28
C THR A 826 -13.04 -23.57 -4.51
N VAL A 827 -11.82 -24.06 -4.73
CA VAL A 827 -11.23 -25.17 -3.99
C VAL A 827 -9.92 -24.74 -3.36
N THR A 828 -9.66 -25.20 -2.14
CA THR A 828 -8.47 -24.85 -1.36
C THR A 828 -7.72 -26.13 -0.95
N PRO A 829 -6.40 -26.08 -0.70
CA PRO A 829 -5.70 -27.24 -0.14
C PRO A 829 -6.07 -27.43 1.35
N PRO A 830 -5.81 -28.61 1.92
CA PRO A 830 -5.98 -28.80 3.36
C PRO A 830 -4.92 -28.00 4.13
N ASN A 831 -5.35 -27.22 5.13
CA ASN A 831 -4.48 -26.38 5.97
C ASN A 831 -3.36 -27.21 6.66
N ILE A 832 -2.12 -26.71 6.60
CA ILE A 832 -0.94 -27.21 7.28
C ILE A 832 -0.67 -26.33 8.52
N PRO A 833 -0.84 -26.85 9.75
CA PRO A 833 -0.65 -26.04 10.95
C PRO A 833 0.72 -25.35 11.04
N PRO A 834 0.81 -24.18 11.69
CA PRO A 834 2.05 -23.42 11.79
C PRO A 834 3.07 -24.19 12.64
N THR A 835 4.34 -23.81 12.54
CA THR A 835 5.41 -24.34 13.40
C THR A 835 5.89 -23.28 14.37
N ALA A 836 5.63 -23.47 15.66
CA ALA A 836 6.05 -22.56 16.72
C ALA A 836 7.57 -22.61 16.93
N SER A 837 8.21 -21.44 16.91
CA SER A 837 9.65 -21.30 17.09
C SER A 837 10.00 -19.92 17.63
N PHE A 838 11.02 -19.86 18.49
CA PHE A 838 11.55 -18.58 18.95
C PHE A 838 13.00 -18.68 19.39
N ILE A 839 13.71 -17.56 19.35
CA ILE A 839 15.01 -17.33 19.98
C ILE A 839 14.91 -16.26 21.06
N TYR A 840 15.93 -16.13 21.90
CA TYR A 840 15.97 -15.13 22.96
C TYR A 840 17.39 -14.68 23.26
N ILE A 841 17.52 -13.46 23.77
CA ILE A 841 18.77 -12.88 24.30
C ILE A 841 18.51 -12.43 25.73
N THR A 842 19.37 -12.83 26.66
CA THR A 842 19.28 -12.44 28.07
C THR A 842 20.29 -11.35 28.41
N ASN A 843 19.83 -10.34 29.14
CA ASN A 843 20.65 -9.29 29.73
C ASN A 843 20.25 -9.13 31.20
N GLU A 844 21.00 -9.80 32.08
CA GLU A 844 20.67 -9.93 33.50
C GLU A 844 19.24 -10.49 33.68
N LEU A 845 18.34 -9.70 34.30
CA LEU A 845 16.96 -10.06 34.55
C LEU A 845 16.01 -9.78 33.37
N THR A 846 16.48 -9.12 32.30
CA THR A 846 15.64 -8.79 31.14
C THR A 846 15.94 -9.73 29.98
N VAL A 847 14.89 -10.22 29.32
CA VAL A 847 14.97 -11.10 28.16
C VAL A 847 14.23 -10.45 27.00
N GLU A 848 14.91 -10.40 25.87
CA GLU A 848 14.32 -10.04 24.58
C GLU A 848 14.02 -11.33 23.82
N PHE A 849 12.75 -11.53 23.47
CA PHE A 849 12.29 -12.69 22.71
C PHE A 849 12.07 -12.29 21.25
N THR A 850 12.45 -13.18 20.35
CA THR A 850 12.17 -13.05 18.92
C THR A 850 11.41 -14.29 18.47
N ASN A 851 10.11 -14.14 18.21
CA ASN A 851 9.35 -15.15 17.48
C ASN A 851 10.00 -15.40 16.10
N THR A 852 10.29 -16.66 15.81
CA THR A 852 10.83 -17.16 14.53
C THR A 852 9.96 -18.29 13.97
N SER A 853 8.69 -18.33 14.38
CA SER A 853 7.68 -19.28 13.92
C SER A 853 7.39 -19.06 12.45
N THR A 854 7.01 -20.13 11.76
CA THR A 854 6.74 -20.13 10.34
C THR A 854 5.45 -20.86 10.08
N ASP A 855 4.75 -20.46 9.04
CA ASP A 855 3.57 -21.16 8.58
C ASP A 855 3.80 -21.64 7.14
N PRO A 856 3.70 -22.95 6.83
CA PRO A 856 4.07 -23.48 5.53
C PRO A 856 3.15 -23.07 4.37
N ASP A 857 1.87 -22.82 4.62
CA ASP A 857 0.84 -22.53 3.62
C ASP A 857 0.01 -21.27 3.92
N GLY A 858 0.20 -20.65 5.08
CA GLY A 858 -0.52 -19.44 5.46
C GLY A 858 0.35 -18.38 6.16
N THR A 859 -0.30 -17.61 7.04
CA THR A 859 0.35 -16.61 7.89
C THR A 859 -0.06 -16.76 9.35
N ILE A 860 0.89 -16.50 10.25
CA ILE A 860 0.60 -16.51 11.70
C ILE A 860 -0.14 -15.23 12.08
N VAL A 861 -1.42 -15.35 12.42
CA VAL A 861 -2.30 -14.22 12.80
C VAL A 861 -2.32 -13.95 14.30
N SER A 862 -1.88 -14.91 15.13
CA SER A 862 -1.93 -14.78 16.59
C SER A 862 -0.67 -15.30 17.29
N ASN A 863 -0.28 -14.61 18.36
CA ASN A 863 0.86 -14.95 19.21
C ASN A 863 0.42 -14.90 20.66
N GLU A 864 0.72 -15.94 21.43
CA GLU A 864 0.51 -15.97 22.88
C GLU A 864 1.77 -16.46 23.57
N TRP A 865 2.36 -15.59 24.38
CA TRP A 865 3.52 -15.88 25.21
C TRP A 865 3.10 -16.10 26.66
N ASP A 866 3.57 -17.18 27.27
CA ASP A 866 3.61 -17.38 28.71
C ASP A 866 5.09 -17.38 29.15
N PHE A 867 5.47 -16.41 30.00
CA PHE A 867 6.88 -16.26 30.43
C PHE A 867 7.27 -17.21 31.57
N GLY A 868 6.35 -18.03 32.07
CA GLY A 868 6.60 -19.02 33.12
C GLY A 868 6.68 -18.44 34.54
N ASP A 869 6.38 -17.15 34.71
CA ASP A 869 6.32 -16.44 36.00
C ASP A 869 4.92 -15.91 36.34
N GLY A 870 3.92 -16.29 35.53
CA GLY A 870 2.53 -15.85 35.63
C GLY A 870 2.18 -14.62 34.80
N ASN A 871 3.14 -14.04 34.06
CA ASN A 871 2.89 -12.96 33.09
C ASN A 871 2.81 -13.52 31.66
N THR A 872 2.02 -12.85 30.82
CA THR A 872 1.81 -13.21 29.41
C THR A 872 1.99 -12.00 28.47
N SER A 873 2.10 -12.24 27.17
CA SER A 873 2.15 -11.20 26.14
C SER A 873 1.57 -11.70 24.81
N THR A 874 0.98 -10.80 24.02
CA THR A 874 0.56 -11.07 22.63
C THR A 874 1.42 -10.36 21.59
N VAL A 875 2.40 -9.57 22.02
CA VAL A 875 3.36 -8.90 21.12
C VAL A 875 4.25 -9.95 20.44
N GLN A 876 4.49 -9.81 19.13
CA GLN A 876 5.29 -10.77 18.34
C GLN A 876 6.74 -10.92 18.85
N HIS A 877 7.38 -9.82 19.22
CA HIS A 877 8.75 -9.79 19.77
C HIS A 877 8.76 -9.10 21.14
N PRO A 878 8.32 -9.77 22.21
CA PRO A 878 8.20 -9.12 23.50
C PRO A 878 9.56 -9.00 24.21
N THR A 879 9.67 -7.99 25.05
CA THR A 879 10.71 -7.89 26.08
C THR A 879 10.07 -8.12 27.43
N HIS A 880 10.67 -8.98 28.26
CA HIS A 880 10.16 -9.27 29.61
C HIS A 880 11.28 -9.16 30.66
N THR A 881 10.97 -8.59 31.83
CA THR A 881 11.90 -8.46 32.95
C THR A 881 11.44 -9.28 34.14
N TYR A 882 12.24 -10.28 34.54
CA TYR A 882 11.95 -11.17 35.66
C TYR A 882 12.31 -10.52 37.00
N ALA A 883 11.52 -10.81 38.04
CA ALA A 883 11.74 -10.25 39.38
C ALA A 883 12.96 -10.83 40.12
N ALA A 884 13.40 -12.04 39.75
CA ALA A 884 14.52 -12.73 40.38
C ALA A 884 15.26 -13.61 39.36
N SER A 885 16.55 -13.86 39.63
CA SER A 885 17.36 -14.80 38.85
C SER A 885 16.80 -16.22 38.99
N GLY A 886 16.77 -16.98 37.90
CA GLY A 886 16.21 -18.32 37.87
C GLY A 886 16.06 -18.85 36.45
N THR A 887 15.56 -20.08 36.35
CA THR A 887 15.18 -20.69 35.08
C THR A 887 13.67 -20.73 34.98
N TYR A 888 13.13 -20.12 33.92
CA TYR A 888 11.70 -20.03 33.63
C TYR A 888 11.37 -20.84 32.38
N MET A 889 10.22 -21.52 32.37
CA MET A 889 9.74 -22.24 31.19
C MET A 889 8.87 -21.28 30.38
N VAL A 890 9.37 -20.84 29.23
CA VAL A 890 8.66 -19.90 28.36
C VAL A 890 7.97 -20.67 27.25
N THR A 891 6.68 -20.44 27.07
CA THR A 891 5.86 -21.06 26.03
C THR A 891 5.40 -20.00 25.04
N LEU A 892 5.58 -20.26 23.75
CA LEU A 892 4.97 -19.51 22.65
C LEU A 892 3.94 -20.41 21.99
N THR A 893 2.71 -19.93 21.88
CA THR A 893 1.65 -20.51 21.06
C THR A 893 1.38 -19.59 19.88
N VAL A 894 1.31 -20.14 18.68
CA VAL A 894 0.97 -19.41 17.45
C VAL A 894 -0.28 -20.00 16.80
N THR A 895 -1.06 -19.16 16.14
CA THR A 895 -2.25 -19.54 15.36
C THR A 895 -2.11 -19.01 13.94
N ASP A 896 -2.38 -19.86 12.95
CA ASP A 896 -2.45 -19.46 11.53
C ASP A 896 -3.80 -18.80 11.19
N ASP A 897 -3.89 -18.30 9.96
CA ASP A 897 -5.07 -17.65 9.36
C ASP A 897 -6.26 -18.59 9.14
N ASP A 898 -6.03 -19.90 9.13
CA ASP A 898 -7.04 -20.96 9.03
C ASP A 898 -7.45 -21.55 10.41
N GLY A 899 -6.93 -20.98 11.50
CA GLY A 899 -7.27 -21.29 12.89
C GLY A 899 -6.57 -22.52 13.49
N ALA A 900 -5.62 -23.16 12.81
CA ALA A 900 -4.77 -24.18 13.42
C ALA A 900 -3.65 -23.58 14.25
N THR A 901 -3.13 -24.36 15.19
CA THR A 901 -2.22 -23.86 16.23
C THR A 901 -1.06 -24.80 16.49
N ASP A 902 0.09 -24.24 16.84
CA ASP A 902 1.23 -24.98 17.40
C ASP A 902 1.85 -24.22 18.58
N SER A 903 2.60 -24.94 19.42
CA SER A 903 3.25 -24.36 20.59
C SER A 903 4.64 -24.91 20.85
N LEU A 904 5.56 -24.03 21.24
CA LEU A 904 6.92 -24.39 21.64
C LEU A 904 7.22 -23.89 23.05
N SER A 905 7.77 -24.76 23.89
CA SER A 905 8.27 -24.39 25.22
C SER A 905 9.80 -24.50 25.31
N ARG A 906 10.47 -23.48 25.84
CA ARG A 906 11.94 -23.48 26.09
C ARG A 906 12.26 -22.98 27.49
N SER A 907 13.24 -23.61 28.12
CA SER A 907 13.84 -23.10 29.37
C SER A 907 14.73 -21.89 29.09
N VAL A 908 14.46 -20.79 29.79
CA VAL A 908 15.21 -19.52 29.74
C VAL A 908 15.81 -19.25 31.11
N THR A 909 17.13 -19.09 31.18
CA THR A 909 17.83 -18.78 32.44
C THR A 909 18.24 -17.31 32.46
N VAL A 910 17.85 -16.60 33.50
CA VAL A 910 18.23 -15.20 33.76
C VAL A 910 19.04 -15.10 35.04
N ASP A 911 20.11 -14.31 34.98
CA ASP A 911 21.06 -14.13 36.09
C ASP A 911 20.91 -12.74 36.72
N ALA A 912 21.19 -12.65 38.02
CA ALA A 912 21.25 -11.35 38.68
C ALA A 912 22.52 -10.60 38.24
N PRO A 913 22.51 -9.24 38.23
CA PRO A 913 23.72 -8.45 37.98
C PRO A 913 24.90 -8.91 38.86
N PRO A 914 26.13 -8.93 38.34
CA PRO A 914 27.31 -9.19 39.17
C PRO A 914 27.44 -8.13 40.28
N PRO A 915 27.85 -8.50 41.51
CA PRO A 915 28.18 -7.51 42.55
C PRO A 915 29.30 -6.57 42.06
N GLY A 916 29.10 -5.25 42.13
CA GLY A 916 30.09 -4.25 41.71
C GLY A 916 31.41 -4.36 42.48
N THR A 917 32.55 -4.01 41.86
CA THR A 917 33.89 -4.11 42.49
C THR A 917 34.27 -2.82 43.24
N ILE A 918 34.83 -2.94 44.46
CA ILE A 918 35.43 -1.81 45.20
C ILE A 918 36.78 -1.44 44.55
N ASN A 919 36.97 -0.19 44.17
CA ASN A 919 38.25 0.30 43.65
C ASN A 919 39.06 0.92 44.78
N LEU A 920 40.27 0.40 45.06
CA LEU A 920 41.15 0.87 46.13
C LEU A 920 42.43 1.51 45.58
N THR A 921 42.84 2.62 46.19
CA THR A 921 44.18 3.21 46.04
C THR A 921 44.85 3.38 47.40
N ALA A 922 46.17 3.20 47.44
CA ALA A 922 46.98 3.28 48.66
C ALA A 922 48.28 4.06 48.41
N GLU A 923 48.62 5.01 49.28
CA GLU A 923 49.82 5.84 49.16
C GLU A 923 50.58 5.91 50.49
N GLY A 924 51.90 5.71 50.43
CA GLY A 924 52.78 5.74 51.61
C GLY A 924 53.53 7.06 51.75
N TYR A 925 53.52 7.65 52.94
CA TYR A 925 54.26 8.89 53.22
C TYR A 925 54.91 8.89 54.62
N LYS A 926 55.92 9.75 54.84
CA LYS A 926 56.67 9.87 56.10
C LYS A 926 56.50 11.27 56.72
N ILE A 927 56.11 11.34 57.99
CA ILE A 927 56.08 12.61 58.76
C ILE A 927 57.05 12.48 59.94
N ARG A 928 58.07 13.34 59.99
CA ARG A 928 59.11 13.36 61.05
C ARG A 928 59.71 11.96 61.36
N GLY A 929 59.90 11.16 60.31
CA GLY A 929 60.51 9.82 60.37
C GLY A 929 59.55 8.66 60.72
N VAL A 930 58.25 8.93 60.83
CA VAL A 930 57.18 7.93 61.04
C VAL A 930 56.49 7.64 59.69
N CYS A 931 56.29 6.37 59.35
CA CYS A 931 55.61 5.93 58.13
C CYS A 931 54.08 5.81 58.34
N TYR A 932 53.31 6.29 57.36
CA TYR A 932 51.84 6.21 57.29
C TYR A 932 51.38 5.78 55.91
N VAL A 933 50.30 5.02 55.82
CA VAL A 933 49.63 4.70 54.55
C VAL A 933 48.24 5.32 54.51
N GLY A 934 47.99 6.18 53.54
CA GLY A 934 46.65 6.68 53.22
C GLY A 934 45.97 5.76 52.21
N LEU A 935 44.75 5.34 52.51
CA LEU A 935 43.88 4.54 51.64
C LEU A 935 42.70 5.41 51.21
N THR A 936 42.31 5.31 49.94
CA THR A 936 41.02 5.84 49.46
C THR A 936 40.34 4.83 48.56
N TRP A 937 39.02 4.68 48.71
CA TRP A 937 38.25 3.72 47.93
C TRP A 937 36.90 4.27 47.46
N SER A 938 36.35 3.64 46.43
CA SER A 938 35.01 3.91 45.89
C SER A 938 34.34 2.61 45.46
N GLY A 939 33.01 2.60 45.38
CA GLY A 939 32.24 1.41 44.98
C GLY A 939 31.79 0.50 46.11
N ALA A 940 32.18 0.78 47.36
CA ALA A 940 31.59 0.12 48.52
C ALA A 940 30.19 0.71 48.81
N THR A 941 29.21 -0.13 49.07
CA THR A 941 27.80 0.21 49.31
C THR A 941 27.38 0.04 50.77
N GLY A 942 28.13 -0.73 51.56
CA GLY A 942 27.87 -0.90 52.99
C GLY A 942 28.13 0.37 53.80
N ILE A 943 27.49 0.50 54.96
CA ILE A 943 27.69 1.64 55.87
C ILE A 943 29.07 1.61 56.55
N ASN A 944 29.69 0.43 56.62
CA ASN A 944 31.03 0.20 57.17
C ASN A 944 31.82 -0.71 56.21
N VAL A 945 33.14 -0.61 56.26
CA VAL A 945 34.06 -1.49 55.51
C VAL A 945 35.15 -2.06 56.43
N ASN A 946 35.67 -3.22 56.05
CA ASN A 946 36.80 -3.89 56.68
C ASN A 946 38.10 -3.60 55.91
N ILE A 947 39.12 -3.11 56.61
CA ILE A 947 40.44 -2.82 56.06
C ILE A 947 41.42 -3.93 56.45
N TYR A 948 42.02 -4.59 55.46
CA TYR A 948 43.00 -5.64 55.65
C TYR A 948 44.40 -5.15 55.27
N ARG A 949 45.41 -5.54 56.06
CA ARG A 949 46.83 -5.35 55.77
C ARG A 949 47.54 -6.70 55.80
N ASN A 950 48.18 -7.08 54.70
CA ASN A 950 48.80 -8.38 54.48
C ASN A 950 47.84 -9.55 54.82
N GLY A 951 46.56 -9.39 54.46
CA GLY A 951 45.51 -10.39 54.72
C GLY A 951 44.96 -10.41 56.16
N VAL A 952 45.43 -9.54 57.06
CA VAL A 952 44.94 -9.46 58.44
C VAL A 952 44.06 -8.22 58.60
N LEU A 953 42.88 -8.36 59.21
CA LEU A 953 41.99 -7.23 59.51
C LEU A 953 42.68 -6.27 60.48
N VAL A 954 42.86 -5.02 60.06
CA VAL A 954 43.49 -3.98 60.89
C VAL A 954 42.49 -2.94 61.39
N ALA A 955 41.36 -2.76 60.71
CA ALA A 955 40.29 -1.88 61.16
C ALA A 955 38.95 -2.24 60.51
N THR A 956 37.86 -1.90 61.20
CA THR A 956 36.52 -1.74 60.62
C THR A 956 36.13 -0.28 60.81
N THR A 957 35.79 0.42 59.72
CA THR A 957 35.52 1.86 59.74
C THR A 957 34.25 2.19 58.96
N ALA A 958 33.68 3.36 59.23
CA ALA A 958 32.60 3.90 58.40
C ALA A 958 33.04 4.00 56.94
N ASN A 959 32.13 3.75 56.01
CA ASN A 959 32.39 3.86 54.58
C ASN A 959 32.36 5.35 54.14
N ASP A 960 33.35 6.11 54.60
CA ASP A 960 33.56 7.52 54.23
C ASP A 960 34.54 7.70 53.05
N GLY A 961 35.01 6.58 52.49
CA GLY A 961 35.90 6.53 51.34
C GLY A 961 37.39 6.70 51.66
N SER A 962 37.81 6.78 52.93
CA SER A 962 39.24 6.93 53.27
C SER A 962 39.67 6.35 54.62
N TYR A 963 40.93 5.93 54.74
CA TYR A 963 41.51 5.45 56.01
C TYR A 963 43.02 5.71 56.06
N THR A 964 43.56 6.03 57.23
CA THR A 964 45.03 6.21 57.41
C THR A 964 45.56 5.19 58.40
N ASP A 965 46.54 4.40 57.96
CA ASP A 965 47.22 3.41 58.79
C ASP A 965 48.59 3.91 59.28
N TYR A 966 48.85 3.74 60.58
CA TYR A 966 50.11 4.13 61.23
C TYR A 966 51.05 2.93 61.34
N LEU A 967 52.25 3.03 60.78
CA LEU A 967 53.24 1.93 60.79
C LEU A 967 54.39 2.14 61.79
N GLY A 968 54.66 3.38 62.23
CA GLY A 968 55.73 3.69 63.21
C GLY A 968 57.06 4.14 62.58
N LYS A 969 58.14 4.21 63.39
CA LYS A 969 59.48 4.67 62.95
C LYS A 969 60.37 3.48 62.56
N LYS A 970 61.22 3.67 61.53
CA LYS A 970 62.20 2.68 61.01
C LYS A 970 61.59 1.38 60.46
N ILE A 971 60.46 1.51 59.76
CA ILE A 971 59.83 0.42 59.02
C ILE A 971 60.43 0.35 57.60
N SER A 972 60.74 -0.85 57.12
CA SER A 972 61.14 -1.12 55.72
C SER A 972 60.45 -2.40 55.23
N GLY A 973 59.85 -2.36 54.05
CA GLY A 973 59.13 -3.49 53.45
C GLY A 973 57.89 -3.07 52.66
N THR A 974 57.24 -4.04 52.02
CA THR A 974 55.98 -3.85 51.26
C THR A 974 54.79 -4.32 52.09
N PHE A 975 53.75 -3.50 52.16
CA PHE A 975 52.48 -3.77 52.83
C PHE A 975 51.36 -3.78 51.80
N ILE A 976 50.56 -4.84 51.78
CA ILE A 976 49.48 -5.05 50.84
C ILE A 976 48.16 -4.75 51.53
N TYR A 977 47.40 -3.78 51.01
CA TYR A 977 46.11 -3.40 51.56
C TYR A 977 44.95 -3.90 50.72
N GLN A 978 43.83 -4.19 51.36
CA GLN A 978 42.57 -4.54 50.71
C GLN A 978 41.40 -4.00 51.53
N VAL A 979 40.35 -3.54 50.87
CA VAL A 979 39.11 -3.07 51.51
C VAL A 979 37.96 -3.96 51.08
N CYS A 980 37.17 -4.46 52.04
CA CYS A 980 36.02 -5.31 51.77
C CYS A 980 34.77 -4.79 52.48
N GLU A 981 33.61 -5.14 51.95
CA GLU A 981 32.35 -5.02 52.70
C GLU A 981 32.43 -5.85 53.99
N THR A 982 31.67 -5.44 55.01
CA THR A 982 31.75 -6.10 56.34
C THR A 982 31.32 -7.56 56.33
N ASP A 983 30.50 -7.98 55.36
CA ASP A 983 30.09 -9.37 55.13
C ASP A 983 31.05 -10.16 54.24
N GLY A 984 32.08 -9.51 53.69
CA GLY A 984 33.08 -10.11 52.80
C GLY A 984 32.57 -10.41 51.40
N SER A 985 31.36 -9.97 51.03
CA SER A 985 30.73 -10.26 49.73
C SER A 985 31.45 -9.60 48.55
N VAL A 986 32.03 -8.42 48.79
CA VAL A 986 32.78 -7.65 47.80
C VAL A 986 34.07 -7.15 48.43
N CYS A 987 35.19 -7.37 47.74
CA CYS A 987 36.52 -6.88 48.13
C CYS A 987 37.18 -6.13 46.98
N SER A 988 38.04 -5.17 47.31
CA SER A 988 38.84 -4.44 46.35
C SER A 988 39.97 -5.27 45.77
N ASN A 989 40.62 -4.74 44.73
CA ASN A 989 41.97 -5.16 44.35
C ASN A 989 42.96 -4.95 45.52
N GLN A 990 44.04 -5.72 45.52
CA GLN A 990 45.14 -5.59 46.48
C GLN A 990 46.06 -4.42 46.09
N ALA A 991 46.33 -3.51 47.03
CA ALA A 991 47.14 -2.31 46.83
C ALA A 991 48.46 -2.37 47.63
N PRO A 992 49.60 -2.70 46.99
CA PRO A 992 50.90 -2.75 47.66
C PRO A 992 51.52 -1.36 47.84
N VAL A 993 52.08 -1.09 49.03
CA VAL A 993 52.81 0.15 49.37
C VAL A 993 54.16 -0.20 50.00
N THR A 994 55.25 0.40 49.54
CA THR A 994 56.63 0.09 49.98
C THR A 994 57.32 1.31 50.61
N PHE A 995 58.02 1.14 51.75
CA PHE A 995 58.66 2.22 52.53
C PHE A 995 60.17 2.15 52.69
#